data_AF-A0A485KQ38-F1
#
_entry.id   AF-A0A485KQ38-F1
#
_cell.length_a   1.000
_cell.length_b   1.000
_cell.length_c   1.000
_cell.angle_alpha   90.00
_cell.angle_beta   90.00
_cell.angle_gamma   90.00
#
_symmetry.space_group_name_H-M   'P 1'
#
loop_
_entity.id
_entity.type
_entity.pdbx_description
1 polymer ?
#
loop_
_entity_poly.entity_id
_entity_poly.type
_entity_poly.pdbx_seq_one_letter_code
_entity_poly.pdbx_strand_id
1 'polypeptide(L)'
;MKSLKNLLHSTRGPSSYSVSTPTSHRRVTVLGFVYVLLTAAGTVVYVDILTPSVANDHWWPHFNTTGAQTFLGDLYNAKLATGTKTLDLFSSVVVKDYSQRLTSLDLRQGTARSILLSRLPLDQAISLIRSETFVDNMRTFPPPCWLDFSRMYEMAHTASHQVLCNQRRQANAAFYMATLLRNLQQSDLAASTYYPEVERVIFAPLQTTDHGAQVVQSILARPWLSVADETSLWTSNGLAYFQNIVQNYYEEGMQDTIVIENAMGMRQTITIYRKPHVTRPKSYWTTVNAYCGMWNDLDSCAQSDASLIRSAPNNFEALGNNWDYYYSGTIGTNATEIIRANLGPLTVIDIFLVPPPSSLLALVSNFKDTLYASSLQSLSGLSAYVELSEPVVDAVPAAWVSPHATYYGGNPMCAYGTAMPFVQLSFSYDDDCGTQDQLVTRLAKDSVLFAMMATSVQSQTSFSSICGLCSSVSYASCLHTLASAYTVFHDLVGPSLPSFANALQETNQDLLPLNTSFVQWATLHGVDQVLTQRMVSPSDPWSFFGWMAMFDWANDGRQVFSFEGDYATYVLMSRPVSAVPLVADDQELPHSACVYLLVICIYVSAVLVVVLTLVLVYGTLARFNVDGRNLFVVNRLIGSTYVGRPFLFLRGFTAIIVLSTSPVTLTSYSGMTKLDFAPRPLWHILVIAGEASWITYVVNDFLVPLTSTYSAHYAPVSSILTWLILVVVEGSIPYRATASIDRKCSILSFIKGVNWCKHYWSLL
;
A
#
# COMPACT_ATOMS: atom_id res chain seq x y z
N MET A 1 7.57 10.88 -59.97
CA MET A 1 7.97 10.24 -61.25
C MET A 1 9.36 10.63 -61.75
N LYS A 2 9.75 11.93 -61.81
CA LYS A 2 11.13 12.33 -62.21
C LYS A 2 12.23 11.79 -61.27
N SER A 3 12.02 11.79 -59.95
CA SER A 3 12.99 11.25 -58.98
C SER A 3 13.17 9.72 -59.08
N LEU A 4 12.08 8.97 -59.30
CA LEU A 4 12.12 7.50 -59.49
C LEU A 4 12.83 7.09 -60.79
N LYS A 5 12.67 7.88 -61.87
CA LYS A 5 13.40 7.68 -63.13
C LYS A 5 14.91 7.89 -62.97
N ASN A 6 15.34 8.87 -62.17
CA ASN A 6 16.75 9.13 -61.88
C ASN A 6 17.39 8.06 -60.98
N LEU A 7 16.60 7.41 -60.12
CA LEU A 7 17.01 6.26 -59.29
C LEU A 7 17.38 5.03 -60.13
N LEU A 8 16.61 4.79 -61.20
CA LEU A 8 16.73 3.61 -62.07
C LEU A 8 17.62 3.84 -63.30
N HIS A 9 17.85 5.10 -63.69
CA HIS A 9 18.73 5.48 -64.79
C HIS A 9 19.69 6.60 -64.35
N SER A 10 20.96 6.24 -64.12
CA SER A 10 22.07 7.19 -64.22
C SER A 10 22.67 7.09 -65.63
N THR A 11 22.61 8.20 -66.38
CA THR A 11 23.33 8.38 -67.63
C THR A 11 24.84 8.40 -67.36
N ARG A 12 25.57 7.45 -67.94
CA ARG A 12 27.03 7.33 -67.86
C ARG A 12 27.72 8.61 -68.38
N GLY A 13 28.39 9.34 -67.49
CA GLY A 13 29.52 10.22 -67.82
C GLY A 13 30.85 9.47 -67.62
N PRO A 14 31.91 9.75 -68.41
CA PRO A 14 33.10 8.91 -68.45
C PRO A 14 34.09 9.29 -67.35
N SER A 15 34.37 8.38 -66.42
CA SER A 15 35.58 8.47 -65.58
C SER A 15 36.01 7.09 -65.08
N SER A 16 37.20 6.69 -65.53
CA SER A 16 38.15 5.67 -65.02
C SER A 16 37.56 4.31 -64.58
N TYR A 17 37.72 3.32 -65.45
CA TYR A 17 37.39 1.91 -65.27
C TYR A 17 38.21 1.25 -64.14
N SER A 18 37.57 0.94 -63.01
CA SER A 18 37.91 -0.28 -62.27
C SER A 18 37.06 -1.42 -62.83
N VAL A 19 37.68 -2.40 -63.50
CA VAL A 19 37.00 -3.56 -64.09
C VAL A 19 36.42 -4.44 -62.99
N SER A 20 35.16 -4.22 -62.63
CA SER A 20 34.39 -5.16 -61.83
C SER A 20 33.84 -6.26 -62.73
N THR A 21 34.11 -7.52 -62.40
CA THR A 21 33.63 -8.70 -63.14
C THR A 21 32.10 -8.73 -63.26
N PRO A 22 31.52 -9.22 -64.38
CA PRO A 22 30.07 -9.25 -64.61
C PRO A 22 29.27 -10.04 -63.55
N THR A 23 29.93 -10.99 -62.87
CA THR A 23 29.40 -11.73 -61.72
C THR A 23 29.23 -10.87 -60.47
N SER A 24 30.09 -9.88 -60.26
CA SER A 24 30.00 -8.92 -59.14
C SER A 24 28.79 -8.00 -59.30
N HIS A 25 28.57 -7.49 -60.52
CA HIS A 25 27.42 -6.60 -60.81
C HIS A 25 26.08 -7.30 -60.58
N ARG A 26 25.93 -8.55 -61.03
CA ARG A 26 24.70 -9.33 -60.83
C ARG A 26 24.44 -9.64 -59.35
N ARG A 27 25.48 -9.91 -58.56
CA ARG A 27 25.36 -10.14 -57.10
C ARG A 27 24.88 -8.89 -56.36
N VAL A 28 25.46 -7.73 -56.67
CA VAL A 28 25.06 -6.45 -56.05
C VAL A 28 23.61 -6.09 -56.38
N THR A 29 23.17 -6.30 -57.62
CA THR A 29 21.77 -6.10 -58.01
C THR A 29 20.82 -7.03 -57.26
N VAL A 30 21.13 -8.32 -57.16
CA VAL A 30 20.30 -9.29 -56.39
C VAL A 30 20.22 -8.89 -54.92
N LEU A 31 21.35 -8.56 -54.28
CA LEU A 31 21.36 -8.10 -52.88
C LEU A 31 20.56 -6.81 -52.70
N GLY A 32 20.58 -5.89 -53.67
CA GLY A 32 19.78 -4.67 -53.64
C GLY A 32 18.27 -4.95 -53.70
N PHE A 33 17.82 -5.90 -54.54
CA PHE A 33 16.40 -6.30 -54.57
C PHE A 33 15.98 -7.03 -53.29
N VAL A 34 16.84 -7.88 -52.73
CA VAL A 34 16.61 -8.51 -51.42
C VAL A 34 16.50 -7.46 -50.32
N TYR A 35 17.36 -6.43 -50.32
CA TYR A 35 17.30 -5.31 -49.39
C TYR A 35 15.97 -4.54 -49.49
N VAL A 36 15.47 -4.27 -50.70
CA VAL A 36 14.17 -3.63 -50.93
C VAL A 36 13.02 -4.49 -50.38
N LEU A 37 13.04 -5.80 -50.63
CA LEU A 37 12.03 -6.73 -50.10
C LEU A 37 12.06 -6.80 -48.57
N LEU A 38 13.25 -6.91 -47.97
CA LEU A 38 13.42 -6.92 -46.53
C LEU A 38 13.00 -5.60 -45.88
N THR A 39 13.22 -4.47 -46.57
CA THR A 39 12.75 -3.15 -46.12
C THR A 39 11.22 -3.09 -46.14
N ALA A 40 10.58 -3.55 -47.23
CA ALA A 40 9.13 -3.57 -47.36
C ALA A 40 8.47 -4.51 -46.33
N ALA A 41 9.08 -5.67 -46.05
CA ALA A 41 8.62 -6.55 -44.99
C ALA A 41 8.87 -5.95 -43.60
N GLY A 42 10.07 -5.41 -43.36
CA GLY A 42 10.49 -4.82 -42.09
C GLY A 42 9.60 -3.67 -41.63
N THR A 43 9.16 -2.79 -42.55
CA THR A 43 8.27 -1.68 -42.19
C THR A 43 6.88 -2.14 -41.72
N VAL A 44 6.38 -3.27 -42.25
CA VAL A 44 5.10 -3.86 -41.84
C VAL A 44 5.28 -4.59 -40.51
N VAL A 45 6.32 -5.41 -40.40
CA VAL A 45 6.69 -6.13 -39.18
C VAL A 45 6.94 -5.17 -38.01
N TYR A 46 7.53 -4.01 -38.25
CA TYR A 46 7.71 -3.00 -37.21
C TYR A 46 6.39 -2.52 -36.62
N VAL A 47 5.36 -2.30 -37.44
CA VAL A 47 4.04 -1.87 -36.94
C VAL A 47 3.44 -2.96 -36.07
N ASP A 48 3.60 -4.23 -36.45
CA ASP A 48 3.17 -5.37 -35.64
C ASP A 48 3.90 -5.42 -34.29
N ILE A 49 5.24 -5.26 -34.29
CA ILE A 49 6.06 -5.18 -33.06
C ILE A 49 5.69 -3.98 -32.18
N LEU A 50 5.39 -2.83 -32.80
CA LEU A 50 5.09 -1.58 -32.10
C LEU A 50 3.70 -1.62 -31.45
N THR A 51 2.70 -2.20 -32.13
CA THR A 51 1.27 -2.13 -31.78
C THR A 51 0.99 -2.46 -30.31
N PRO A 52 1.54 -3.55 -29.72
CA PRO A 52 1.33 -3.83 -28.31
C PRO A 52 1.88 -2.73 -27.38
N SER A 53 3.03 -2.15 -27.71
CA SER A 53 3.69 -1.13 -26.88
C SER A 53 2.91 0.19 -26.89
N VAL A 54 2.30 0.56 -28.01
CA VAL A 54 1.49 1.79 -28.16
C VAL A 54 0.00 1.57 -27.87
N ALA A 55 -0.35 0.44 -27.23
CA ALA A 55 -1.74 0.19 -26.82
C ALA A 55 -2.20 1.15 -25.71
N ASN A 56 -1.28 1.74 -24.96
CA ASN A 56 -1.53 2.69 -23.86
C ASN A 56 -0.41 3.74 -23.80
N ASP A 57 -0.66 4.85 -23.12
CA ASP A 57 0.30 5.96 -23.01
C ASP A 57 1.46 5.68 -22.02
N HIS A 58 1.45 4.55 -21.30
CA HIS A 58 2.62 4.07 -20.53
C HIS A 58 3.71 3.45 -21.42
N TRP A 59 3.43 3.18 -22.70
CA TRP A 59 4.32 2.48 -23.62
C TRP A 59 4.63 1.03 -23.23
N TRP A 60 3.83 0.47 -22.32
CA TRP A 60 4.03 -0.86 -21.78
C TRP A 60 3.15 -1.87 -22.51
N PRO A 61 3.73 -2.85 -23.21
CA PRO A 61 2.98 -3.91 -23.88
C PRO A 61 1.97 -4.60 -22.97
N HIS A 62 0.73 -4.71 -23.44
CA HIS A 62 -0.36 -5.44 -22.77
C HIS A 62 -0.72 -4.94 -21.36
N PHE A 63 -0.28 -3.74 -20.98
CA PHE A 63 -0.72 -3.12 -19.72
C PHE A 63 -2.21 -2.79 -19.80
N ASN A 64 -2.96 -3.29 -18.82
CA ASN A 64 -4.41 -3.14 -18.70
C ASN A 64 -4.82 -2.95 -17.24
N THR A 65 -6.05 -2.46 -17.05
CA THR A 65 -6.60 -2.12 -15.73
C THR A 65 -6.90 -3.37 -14.89
N THR A 66 -7.39 -4.45 -15.52
CA THR A 66 -7.76 -5.70 -14.84
C THR A 66 -6.61 -6.70 -14.65
N GLY A 67 -5.42 -6.43 -15.17
CA GLY A 67 -4.29 -7.33 -15.08
C GLY A 67 -3.11 -6.65 -14.41
N ALA A 68 -2.32 -5.93 -15.20
CA ALA A 68 -1.07 -5.32 -14.74
C ALA A 68 -1.29 -4.27 -13.65
N GLN A 69 -2.31 -3.41 -13.79
CA GLN A 69 -2.60 -2.36 -12.81
C GLN A 69 -3.05 -2.92 -11.46
N THR A 70 -4.01 -3.85 -11.44
CA THR A 70 -4.46 -4.50 -10.20
C THR A 70 -3.37 -5.36 -9.57
N PHE A 71 -2.56 -6.08 -10.38
CA PHE A 71 -1.39 -6.81 -9.91
C PHE A 71 -0.39 -5.89 -9.20
N LEU A 72 -0.02 -4.77 -9.82
CA LEU A 72 0.92 -3.81 -9.23
C LEU A 72 0.38 -3.28 -7.91
N GLY A 73 -0.88 -2.87 -7.85
CA GLY A 73 -1.41 -2.33 -6.60
C GLY A 73 -1.49 -3.37 -5.47
N ASP A 74 -1.85 -4.63 -5.74
CA ASP A 74 -1.80 -5.69 -4.74
C ASP A 74 -0.37 -6.00 -4.30
N LEU A 75 0.60 -5.99 -5.23
CA LEU A 75 2.01 -6.17 -4.92
C LEU A 75 2.54 -5.07 -3.99
N TYR A 76 2.26 -3.79 -4.31
CA TYR A 76 2.66 -2.67 -3.48
C TYR A 76 1.96 -2.72 -2.12
N ASN A 77 0.64 -2.97 -2.07
CA ASN A 77 -0.09 -3.11 -0.81
C ASN A 77 0.48 -4.23 0.08
N ALA A 78 0.87 -5.37 -0.51
CA ALA A 78 1.48 -6.47 0.21
C ALA A 78 2.87 -6.12 0.80
N LYS A 79 3.70 -5.39 0.06
CA LYS A 79 5.06 -4.99 0.49
C LYS A 79 5.04 -3.79 1.45
N LEU A 80 4.03 -2.93 1.34
CA LEU A 80 3.79 -1.82 2.27
C LEU A 80 3.41 -2.32 3.65
N ALA A 81 2.63 -3.39 3.75
CA ALA A 81 2.26 -3.99 5.03
C ALA A 81 3.49 -4.49 5.83
N THR A 82 4.51 -5.01 5.15
CA THR A 82 5.75 -5.51 5.79
C THR A 82 6.82 -4.43 6.00
N GLY A 83 6.56 -3.17 5.62
CA GLY A 83 7.53 -2.07 5.76
C GLY A 83 8.75 -2.17 4.84
N THR A 84 8.65 -2.93 3.74
CA THR A 84 9.76 -3.14 2.80
C THR A 84 10.04 -1.87 1.99
N LYS A 85 11.30 -1.44 1.92
CA LYS A 85 11.73 -0.24 1.16
C LYS A 85 12.21 -0.55 -0.26
N THR A 86 12.77 -1.73 -0.46
CA THR A 86 13.33 -2.18 -1.74
C THR A 86 12.40 -3.19 -2.39
N LEU A 87 12.00 -2.96 -3.64
CA LEU A 87 11.14 -3.85 -4.38
C LEU A 87 11.86 -4.40 -5.60
N ASP A 88 12.20 -5.68 -5.58
CA ASP A 88 12.57 -6.37 -6.81
C ASP A 88 11.29 -6.84 -7.52
N LEU A 89 10.98 -6.14 -8.60
CA LEU A 89 9.76 -6.31 -9.38
C LEU A 89 9.65 -7.71 -10.00
N PHE A 90 10.79 -8.32 -10.37
CA PHE A 90 10.81 -9.56 -11.13
C PHE A 90 10.91 -10.83 -10.27
N SER A 91 11.27 -10.69 -8.99
CA SER A 91 11.23 -11.79 -8.01
C SER A 91 9.99 -11.77 -7.12
N SER A 92 9.23 -10.68 -7.11
CA SER A 92 8.04 -10.56 -6.28
C SER A 92 6.82 -11.24 -6.89
N VAL A 93 6.02 -11.89 -6.04
CA VAL A 93 4.88 -12.72 -6.41
C VAL A 93 3.64 -12.29 -5.67
N VAL A 94 2.48 -12.36 -6.33
CA VAL A 94 1.17 -12.23 -5.69
C VAL A 94 0.36 -13.52 -5.93
N VAL A 95 -0.19 -14.08 -4.86
CA VAL A 95 -1.02 -15.31 -4.90
C VAL A 95 -2.44 -14.95 -5.30
N LYS A 96 -2.63 -14.64 -6.59
CA LYS A 96 -3.91 -14.28 -7.19
C LYS A 96 -3.81 -14.41 -8.71
N ASP A 97 -4.93 -14.73 -9.35
CA ASP A 97 -5.03 -14.84 -10.80
C ASP A 97 -5.54 -13.53 -11.42
N TYR A 98 -4.69 -12.88 -12.21
CA TYR A 98 -4.99 -11.62 -12.90
C TYR A 98 -5.34 -11.80 -14.38
N SER A 99 -5.49 -13.04 -14.85
CA SER A 99 -5.89 -13.34 -16.22
C SER A 99 -7.40 -13.18 -16.46
N GLN A 100 -8.17 -12.98 -15.39
CA GLN A 100 -9.63 -12.90 -15.42
C GLN A 100 -10.12 -11.58 -16.04
N ARG A 101 -11.32 -11.61 -16.63
CA ARG A 101 -11.95 -10.43 -17.25
C ARG A 101 -12.22 -9.31 -16.24
N LEU A 102 -12.50 -9.66 -14.99
CA LEU A 102 -12.73 -8.72 -13.91
C LEU A 102 -11.84 -9.12 -12.73
N THR A 103 -11.03 -8.18 -12.27
CA THR A 103 -10.23 -8.32 -11.06
C THR A 103 -10.32 -7.02 -10.27
N SER A 104 -10.09 -7.11 -8.97
CA SER A 104 -10.06 -5.96 -8.06
C SER A 104 -8.80 -6.03 -7.22
N LEU A 105 -8.35 -4.89 -6.69
CA LEU A 105 -7.33 -4.82 -5.65
C LEU A 105 -7.93 -5.20 -4.29
N ASP A 106 -7.12 -5.81 -3.44
CA ASP A 106 -7.50 -6.20 -2.08
C ASP A 106 -7.03 -5.14 -1.08
N LEU A 107 -7.92 -4.20 -0.72
CA LEU A 107 -7.59 -3.09 0.16
C LEU A 107 -7.52 -3.51 1.62
N ARG A 108 -6.39 -3.20 2.27
CA ARG A 108 -6.20 -3.37 3.71
C ARG A 108 -6.51 -2.06 4.44
N GLN A 109 -7.54 -2.08 5.28
CA GLN A 109 -8.12 -0.84 5.82
C GLN A 109 -7.34 -0.22 6.99
N GLY A 110 -6.38 -0.94 7.58
CA GLY A 110 -5.68 -0.50 8.79
C GLY A 110 -4.65 0.61 8.55
N THR A 111 -4.29 0.86 7.30
CA THR A 111 -3.16 1.70 6.94
C THR A 111 -3.36 3.20 7.22
N ALA A 112 -4.55 3.76 6.96
CA ALA A 112 -4.82 5.17 7.26
C ALA A 112 -4.75 5.43 8.77
N ARG A 113 -5.39 4.53 9.52
CA ARG A 113 -5.42 4.51 10.98
C ARG A 113 -4.03 4.39 11.60
N SER A 114 -3.16 3.54 11.05
CA SER A 114 -1.80 3.39 11.58
C SER A 114 -0.95 4.66 11.44
N ILE A 115 -1.17 5.45 10.40
CA ILE A 115 -0.53 6.76 10.24
C ILE A 115 -1.09 7.76 11.26
N LEU A 116 -2.42 7.85 11.38
CA LEU A 116 -3.09 8.86 12.21
C LEU A 116 -2.91 8.64 13.71
N LEU A 117 -2.80 7.38 14.13
CA LEU A 117 -2.61 6.98 15.52
C LEU A 117 -1.14 6.72 15.90
N SER A 118 -0.22 6.96 14.97
CA SER A 118 1.22 6.93 15.25
C SER A 118 1.63 8.10 16.14
N ARG A 119 2.84 8.03 16.70
CA ARG A 119 3.45 9.15 17.42
C ARG A 119 3.93 10.18 16.42
N LEU A 120 3.19 11.28 16.28
CA LEU A 120 3.53 12.37 15.37
C LEU A 120 4.59 13.30 15.97
N PRO A 121 5.52 13.81 15.14
CA PRO A 121 6.35 14.96 15.47
C PRO A 121 5.50 16.17 15.88
N LEU A 122 6.02 16.97 16.82
CA LEU A 122 5.28 18.08 17.41
C LEU A 122 4.96 19.19 16.40
N ASP A 123 5.90 19.51 15.51
CA ASP A 123 5.73 20.49 14.44
C ASP A 123 4.62 20.10 13.45
N GLN A 124 4.56 18.80 13.11
CA GLN A 124 3.48 18.25 12.29
C GLN A 124 2.14 18.35 13.03
N ALA A 125 2.08 17.96 14.30
CA ALA A 125 0.85 18.02 15.10
C ALA A 125 0.34 19.46 15.27
N ILE A 126 1.23 20.41 15.57
CA ILE A 126 0.91 21.84 15.67
C ILE A 126 0.32 22.34 14.34
N SER A 127 0.94 21.98 13.22
CA SER A 127 0.46 22.39 11.90
C SER A 127 -0.93 21.83 11.59
N LEU A 128 -1.21 20.58 12.00
CA LEU A 128 -2.51 19.93 11.84
C LEU A 128 -3.61 20.55 12.71
N ILE A 129 -3.31 20.85 13.98
CA ILE A 129 -4.28 21.51 14.87
C ILE A 129 -4.65 22.89 14.30
N ARG A 130 -3.66 23.64 13.80
CA ARG A 130 -3.85 24.98 13.24
C ARG A 130 -4.58 24.99 11.89
N SER A 131 -4.62 23.87 11.17
CA SER A 131 -5.30 23.78 9.87
C SER A 131 -6.79 23.50 9.97
N GLU A 132 -7.30 23.17 11.17
CA GLU A 132 -8.70 22.81 11.41
C GLU A 132 -9.38 23.79 12.38
N THR A 133 -10.71 23.79 12.36
CA THR A 133 -11.51 24.63 13.27
C THR A 133 -11.50 24.07 14.70
N PHE A 134 -11.83 24.89 15.69
CA PHE A 134 -11.97 24.45 17.07
C PHE A 134 -13.02 23.35 17.20
N VAL A 135 -14.14 23.47 16.48
CA VAL A 135 -15.23 22.47 16.48
C VAL A 135 -14.75 21.12 15.97
N ASP A 136 -13.95 21.10 14.90
CA ASP A 136 -13.41 19.87 14.33
C ASP A 136 -12.32 19.26 15.22
N ASN A 137 -11.39 20.07 15.72
CA ASN A 137 -10.35 19.59 16.63
C ASN A 137 -10.95 18.93 17.89
N MET A 138 -11.99 19.52 18.46
CA MET A 138 -12.68 19.02 19.66
C MET A 138 -13.29 17.62 19.48
N ARG A 139 -13.64 17.23 18.25
CA ARG A 139 -14.30 15.95 17.96
C ARG A 139 -13.37 14.74 18.03
N THR A 140 -12.07 14.97 17.93
CA THR A 140 -11.04 13.92 17.92
C THR A 140 -9.97 14.16 18.99
N PHE A 141 -10.16 15.15 19.87
CA PHE A 141 -9.23 15.42 20.94
C PHE A 141 -9.36 14.33 22.02
N PRO A 142 -8.24 13.76 22.53
CA PRO A 142 -8.28 12.82 23.66
C PRO A 142 -8.87 13.46 24.93
N PRO A 143 -9.28 12.65 25.93
CA PRO A 143 -9.63 13.18 27.25
C PRO A 143 -8.41 13.90 27.84
N PRO A 144 -8.48 15.21 28.11
CA PRO A 144 -7.33 15.93 28.64
C PRO A 144 -7.02 15.46 30.06
N CYS A 145 -5.75 15.12 30.31
CA CYS A 145 -5.26 14.87 31.66
C CYS A 145 -4.96 16.20 32.39
N TRP A 146 -4.57 17.24 31.65
CA TRP A 146 -4.20 18.54 32.20
C TRP A 146 -4.65 19.68 31.30
N LEU A 147 -4.93 20.83 31.91
CA LEU A 147 -5.17 22.06 31.17
C LEU A 147 -3.87 22.68 30.66
N ASP A 148 -2.83 22.70 31.51
CA ASP A 148 -1.61 23.48 31.34
C ASP A 148 -0.34 22.62 31.28
N PHE A 149 0.74 23.15 30.70
CA PHE A 149 2.00 22.41 30.59
C PHE A 149 2.70 22.18 31.93
N SER A 150 2.46 23.02 32.94
CA SER A 150 2.95 22.79 34.30
C SER A 150 2.17 21.70 35.05
N ARG A 151 1.08 21.18 34.46
CA ARG A 151 0.22 20.13 35.04
C ARG A 151 -0.38 20.54 36.38
N MET A 152 -0.56 21.84 36.59
CA MET A 152 -1.14 22.36 37.84
C MET A 152 -2.64 22.08 37.91
N TYR A 153 -3.32 22.12 36.77
CA TYR A 153 -4.76 21.93 36.66
C TYR A 153 -5.07 20.58 36.01
N GLU A 154 -5.33 19.60 36.87
CA GLU A 154 -5.73 18.25 36.50
C GLU A 154 -7.17 18.22 35.95
N MET A 155 -7.41 17.37 34.94
CA MET A 155 -8.67 17.30 34.19
C MET A 155 -9.21 15.88 33.95
N ALA A 156 -8.47 14.82 34.31
CA ALA A 156 -8.93 13.46 34.04
C ALA A 156 -10.26 13.16 34.75
N HIS A 157 -11.08 12.29 34.15
CA HIS A 157 -12.42 11.95 34.64
C HIS A 157 -12.42 11.44 36.09
N THR A 158 -11.48 10.56 36.46
CA THR A 158 -11.35 10.00 37.81
C THR A 158 -9.98 10.29 38.41
N ALA A 159 -9.90 10.23 39.75
CA ALA A 159 -8.62 10.34 40.45
C ALA A 159 -7.64 9.22 40.07
N SER A 160 -8.13 8.00 39.88
CA SER A 160 -7.34 6.85 39.44
C SER A 160 -6.77 7.07 38.03
N HIS A 161 -7.60 7.60 37.12
CA HIS A 161 -7.14 7.92 35.77
C HIS A 161 -6.10 9.03 35.78
N GLN A 162 -6.26 10.03 36.65
CA GLN A 162 -5.26 11.09 36.81
C GLN A 162 -3.90 10.55 37.28
N VAL A 163 -3.88 9.52 38.12
CA VAL A 163 -2.65 8.81 38.49
C VAL A 163 -2.02 8.12 37.27
N LEU A 164 -2.84 7.47 36.43
CA LEU A 164 -2.37 6.86 35.18
C LEU A 164 -1.79 7.91 34.22
N CYS A 165 -2.49 9.04 34.04
CA CYS A 165 -2.00 10.21 33.31
C CYS A 165 -0.60 10.62 33.80
N ASN A 166 -0.48 10.85 35.12
CA ASN A 166 0.77 11.23 35.77
C ASN A 166 1.87 10.17 35.58
N GLN A 167 1.56 8.89 35.40
CA GLN A 167 2.57 7.84 35.16
C GLN A 167 2.97 7.69 33.69
N ARG A 168 2.05 7.85 32.74
CA ARG A 168 2.23 7.38 31.36
C ARG A 168 2.00 8.42 30.26
N ARG A 169 1.35 9.55 30.55
CA ARG A 169 0.91 10.52 29.52
C ARG A 169 1.71 11.82 29.49
N GLN A 170 2.65 12.02 30.42
CA GLN A 170 3.39 13.29 30.56
C GLN A 170 4.05 13.76 29.25
N ALA A 171 4.65 12.84 28.49
CA ALA A 171 5.37 13.17 27.26
C ALA A 171 4.46 13.31 26.02
N ASN A 172 3.18 12.95 26.12
CA ASN A 172 2.22 13.01 25.01
C ASN A 172 1.46 14.33 25.03
N ALA A 173 1.76 15.20 24.06
CA ALA A 173 1.14 16.50 23.90
C ALA A 173 -0.40 16.44 23.78
N ALA A 174 -0.95 15.34 23.26
CA ALA A 174 -2.38 15.21 23.00
C ALA A 174 -3.26 15.23 24.27
N PHE A 175 -2.69 15.00 25.45
CA PHE A 175 -3.39 14.98 26.74
C PHE A 175 -3.36 16.32 27.49
N TYR A 176 -2.87 17.38 26.84
CA TYR A 176 -2.78 18.72 27.40
C TYR A 176 -3.70 19.66 26.64
N MET A 177 -4.76 20.16 27.27
CA MET A 177 -5.74 21.05 26.61
C MET A 177 -5.10 22.36 26.11
N ALA A 178 -4.02 22.83 26.75
CA ALA A 178 -3.22 23.96 26.28
C ALA A 178 -2.67 23.74 24.87
N THR A 179 -2.39 22.50 24.43
CA THR A 179 -1.92 22.26 23.06
C THR A 179 -2.95 22.66 22.02
N LEU A 180 -4.23 22.39 22.29
CA LEU A 180 -5.34 22.83 21.46
C LEU A 180 -5.54 24.33 21.59
N LEU A 181 -5.84 24.83 22.81
CA LEU A 181 -6.23 26.22 23.02
C LEU A 181 -5.19 27.25 22.55
N ARG A 182 -3.90 26.92 22.65
CA ARG A 182 -2.81 27.79 22.19
C ARG A 182 -2.62 27.81 20.67
N ASN A 183 -3.18 26.84 19.97
CA ASN A 183 -3.02 26.66 18.52
C ASN A 183 -4.32 26.93 17.76
N LEU A 184 -5.32 27.52 18.41
CA LEU A 184 -6.51 28.06 17.78
C LEU A 184 -6.33 29.55 17.47
N GLN A 185 -6.98 30.01 16.40
CA GLN A 185 -7.15 31.44 16.20
C GLN A 185 -8.15 31.98 17.23
N GLN A 186 -7.87 33.16 17.80
CA GLN A 186 -8.76 33.76 18.80
C GLN A 186 -10.17 34.00 18.25
N SER A 187 -10.29 34.36 16.98
CA SER A 187 -11.58 34.51 16.30
C SER A 187 -12.35 33.19 16.17
N ASP A 188 -11.65 32.08 15.98
CA ASP A 188 -12.26 30.74 15.87
C ASP A 188 -12.74 30.25 17.25
N LEU A 189 -11.93 30.46 18.29
CA LEU A 189 -12.35 30.18 19.67
C LEU A 189 -13.59 31.02 20.05
N ALA A 190 -13.55 32.35 19.86
CA ALA A 190 -14.63 33.24 20.28
C ALA A 190 -15.93 33.08 19.47
N ALA A 191 -15.83 32.67 18.20
CA ALA A 191 -17.00 32.42 17.35
C ALA A 191 -17.58 31.01 17.51
N SER A 192 -16.87 30.11 18.20
CA SER A 192 -17.30 28.73 18.39
C SER A 192 -18.52 28.61 19.28
N THR A 193 -19.40 27.70 18.92
CA THR A 193 -20.56 27.34 19.73
C THR A 193 -20.19 26.69 21.06
N TYR A 194 -18.95 26.21 21.23
CA TYR A 194 -18.47 25.61 22.49
C TYR A 194 -17.81 26.62 23.44
N TYR A 195 -17.62 27.87 23.00
CA TYR A 195 -16.96 28.88 23.83
C TYR A 195 -17.70 29.17 25.15
N PRO A 196 -19.04 29.31 25.18
CA PRO A 196 -19.77 29.54 26.44
C PRO A 196 -19.54 28.43 27.46
N GLU A 197 -19.51 27.17 27.02
CA GLU A 197 -19.25 26.03 27.90
C GLU A 197 -17.80 26.02 28.37
N VAL A 198 -16.83 26.27 27.50
CA VAL A 198 -15.41 26.41 27.90
C VAL A 198 -15.25 27.51 28.95
N GLU A 199 -15.88 28.67 28.74
CA GLU A 199 -15.83 29.78 29.70
C GLU A 199 -16.43 29.37 31.04
N ARG A 200 -17.59 28.71 31.03
CA ARG A 200 -18.32 28.31 32.24
C ARG A 200 -17.62 27.20 33.03
N VAL A 201 -17.18 26.12 32.37
CA VAL A 201 -16.76 24.89 33.05
C VAL A 201 -15.24 24.78 33.25
N ILE A 202 -14.46 25.55 32.48
CA ILE A 202 -12.99 25.59 32.55
C ILE A 202 -12.52 26.95 33.07
N PHE A 203 -12.86 28.06 32.42
CA PHE A 203 -12.25 29.37 32.74
C PHE A 203 -12.78 29.99 34.03
N ALA A 204 -14.08 30.01 34.26
CA ALA A 204 -14.67 30.61 35.46
C ALA A 204 -14.14 29.99 36.77
N PRO A 205 -13.99 28.65 36.90
CA PRO A 205 -13.34 28.04 38.06
C PRO A 205 -11.90 28.50 38.29
N LEU A 206 -11.12 28.72 37.23
CA LEU A 206 -9.73 29.18 37.34
C LEU A 206 -9.63 30.65 37.79
N GLN A 207 -10.59 31.48 37.34
CA GLN A 207 -10.66 32.90 37.69
C GLN A 207 -10.91 33.15 39.19
N THR A 208 -11.27 32.11 39.95
CA THR A 208 -11.38 32.19 41.43
C THR A 208 -10.03 32.33 42.12
N THR A 209 -8.91 32.14 41.40
CA THR A 209 -7.55 32.29 41.91
C THR A 209 -6.74 33.28 41.07
N ASP A 210 -5.83 34.03 41.69
CA ASP A 210 -4.98 35.00 40.98
C ASP A 210 -4.15 34.33 39.87
N HIS A 211 -3.58 33.15 40.17
CA HIS A 211 -2.79 32.40 39.20
C HIS A 211 -3.65 31.87 38.05
N GLY A 212 -4.83 31.32 38.33
CA GLY A 212 -5.73 30.81 37.30
C GLY A 212 -6.27 31.92 36.40
N ALA A 213 -6.56 33.10 36.94
CA ALA A 213 -6.92 34.28 36.15
C ALA A 213 -5.81 34.66 35.16
N GLN A 214 -4.53 34.62 35.59
CA GLN A 214 -3.39 34.84 34.70
C GLN A 214 -3.28 33.76 33.62
N VAL A 215 -3.55 32.49 33.95
CA VAL A 215 -3.55 31.39 32.97
C VAL A 215 -4.63 31.62 31.91
N VAL A 216 -5.86 31.94 32.30
CA VAL A 216 -6.95 32.23 31.35
C VAL A 216 -6.62 33.44 30.48
N GLN A 217 -6.16 34.55 31.08
CA GLN A 217 -5.75 35.74 30.33
C GLN A 217 -4.64 35.41 29.34
N SER A 218 -3.69 34.56 29.74
CA SER A 218 -2.62 34.14 28.85
C SER A 218 -3.13 33.25 27.72
N ILE A 219 -4.17 32.44 27.90
CA ILE A 219 -4.75 31.67 26.77
C ILE A 219 -5.42 32.63 25.78
N LEU A 220 -6.16 33.63 26.28
CA LEU A 220 -6.95 34.54 25.44
C LEU A 220 -6.15 35.67 24.78
N ALA A 221 -5.08 36.17 25.42
CA ALA A 221 -4.36 37.38 24.99
C ALA A 221 -2.98 37.10 24.37
N ARG A 222 -2.62 35.84 24.11
CA ARG A 222 -1.29 35.47 23.63
C ARG A 222 -1.09 35.72 22.13
N PRO A 223 0.10 36.15 21.69
CA PRO A 223 0.46 36.18 20.28
C PRO A 223 0.57 34.76 19.72
N TRP A 224 0.10 34.55 18.50
CA TRP A 224 0.18 33.26 17.82
C TRP A 224 1.62 33.00 17.37
N LEU A 225 2.33 32.13 18.10
CA LEU A 225 3.75 31.86 17.88
C LEU A 225 3.99 31.16 16.54
N SER A 226 5.22 31.25 16.01
CA SER A 226 5.64 30.40 14.89
C SER A 226 5.56 28.92 15.28
N VAL A 227 5.43 28.02 14.30
CA VAL A 227 5.41 26.57 14.59
C VAL A 227 6.68 26.14 15.31
N ALA A 228 7.86 26.65 14.91
CA ALA A 228 9.13 26.33 15.53
C ALA A 228 9.23 26.79 17.00
N ASP A 229 8.73 27.98 17.31
CA ASP A 229 8.72 28.50 18.69
C ASP A 229 7.73 27.73 19.57
N GLU A 230 6.56 27.37 19.03
CA GLU A 230 5.57 26.55 19.73
C GLU A 230 6.10 25.13 19.99
N THR A 231 6.78 24.53 19.01
CA THR A 231 7.51 23.25 19.18
C THR A 231 8.55 23.36 20.29
N SER A 232 9.37 24.42 20.27
CA SER A 232 10.40 24.64 21.30
C SER A 232 9.79 24.79 22.68
N LEU A 233 8.65 25.47 22.80
CA LEU A 233 7.90 25.59 24.04
C LEU A 233 7.41 24.22 24.53
N TRP A 234 6.77 23.43 23.66
CA TRP A 234 6.28 22.09 24.02
C TRP A 234 7.43 21.20 24.50
N THR A 235 8.54 21.17 23.77
CA THR A 235 9.73 20.39 24.13
C THR A 235 10.35 20.87 25.45
N SER A 236 10.41 22.18 25.70
CA SER A 236 10.94 22.72 26.97
C SER A 236 10.09 22.33 28.19
N ASN A 237 8.82 21.94 27.99
CA ASN A 237 7.92 21.44 29.02
C ASN A 237 7.87 19.90 29.07
N GLY A 238 8.79 19.21 28.39
CA GLY A 238 8.89 17.74 28.43
C GLY A 238 7.93 17.00 27.51
N LEU A 239 7.21 17.70 26.61
CA LEU A 239 6.41 17.07 25.58
C LEU A 239 7.34 16.56 24.45
N ALA A 240 7.13 15.32 24.02
CA ALA A 240 8.03 14.66 23.06
C ALA A 240 7.32 14.27 21.75
N TYR A 241 6.04 13.90 21.81
CA TYR A 241 5.26 13.49 20.65
C TYR A 241 3.78 13.86 20.85
N PHE A 242 3.02 13.85 19.76
CA PHE A 242 1.57 13.89 19.80
C PHE A 242 1.04 12.54 19.33
N GLN A 243 0.28 11.85 20.18
CA GLN A 243 -0.37 10.59 19.82
C GLN A 243 -1.83 10.64 20.25
N ASN A 244 -2.73 10.52 19.28
CA ASN A 244 -4.16 10.49 19.52
C ASN A 244 -4.62 9.10 20.01
N ILE A 245 -5.83 9.05 20.59
CA ILE A 245 -6.50 7.80 20.94
C ILE A 245 -7.39 7.32 19.79
N VAL A 246 -7.73 6.04 19.81
CA VAL A 246 -8.64 5.43 18.84
C VAL A 246 -10.05 5.94 19.08
N GLN A 247 -10.69 6.37 18.00
CA GLN A 247 -12.13 6.58 17.93
C GLN A 247 -12.63 5.95 16.64
N ASN A 248 -13.88 5.51 16.64
CA ASN A 248 -14.52 4.90 15.48
C ASN A 248 -15.87 5.54 15.14
N TYR A 249 -16.08 6.81 15.48
CA TYR A 249 -17.23 7.58 15.02
C TYR A 249 -16.97 8.21 13.65
N TYR A 250 -15.74 8.70 13.44
CA TYR A 250 -15.25 9.24 12.18
C TYR A 250 -14.27 8.23 11.56
N GLU A 251 -14.69 7.55 10.50
CA GLU A 251 -13.83 6.67 9.72
C GLU A 251 -12.92 7.49 8.80
N GLU A 252 -11.63 7.20 8.89
CA GLU A 252 -10.63 8.03 8.26
C GLU A 252 -10.50 7.68 6.77
N GLY A 253 -10.50 8.70 5.93
CA GLY A 253 -10.26 8.56 4.50
C GLY A 253 -8.77 8.42 4.18
N MET A 254 -8.45 7.77 3.08
CA MET A 254 -7.10 7.74 2.52
C MET A 254 -7.12 7.46 1.03
N GLN A 255 -6.22 8.14 0.31
CA GLN A 255 -5.88 7.83 -1.07
C GLN A 255 -4.36 7.55 -1.18
N ASP A 256 -4.01 6.40 -1.73
CA ASP A 256 -2.63 6.00 -2.00
C ASP A 256 -2.44 5.72 -3.49
N THR A 257 -1.29 6.17 -4.00
CA THR A 257 -1.01 6.16 -5.42
C THR A 257 0.45 5.78 -5.70
N ILE A 258 0.64 5.00 -6.75
CA ILE A 258 1.96 4.76 -7.35
C ILE A 258 2.11 5.64 -8.58
N VAL A 259 3.30 6.20 -8.77
CA VAL A 259 3.64 6.92 -10.00
C VAL A 259 4.20 5.92 -11.00
N ILE A 260 3.88 5.96 -12.28
CA ILE A 260 4.56 5.23 -13.37
C ILE A 260 5.34 6.28 -14.16
N GLU A 261 6.66 6.14 -14.25
CA GLU A 261 7.48 6.92 -15.18
C GLU A 261 7.60 6.15 -16.51
N ASN A 262 7.73 6.80 -17.65
CA ASN A 262 8.00 6.09 -18.92
C ASN A 262 9.33 6.53 -19.51
N ALA A 263 9.74 5.93 -20.62
CA ALA A 263 11.03 6.23 -21.26
C ALA A 263 11.23 7.71 -21.69
N MET A 264 10.16 8.54 -21.70
CA MET A 264 10.24 9.98 -21.96
C MET A 264 10.37 10.82 -20.68
N GLY A 265 10.40 10.19 -19.50
CA GLY A 265 10.33 10.86 -18.20
C GLY A 265 8.94 11.39 -17.84
N MET A 266 7.89 10.98 -18.57
CA MET A 266 6.52 11.37 -18.23
C MET A 266 6.03 10.53 -17.07
N ARG A 267 5.43 11.19 -16.08
CA ARG A 267 4.91 10.58 -14.87
C ARG A 267 3.40 10.53 -14.92
N GLN A 268 2.85 9.32 -14.78
CA GLN A 268 1.42 9.05 -14.64
C GLN A 268 1.17 8.43 -13.27
N THR A 269 -0.07 8.46 -12.79
CA THR A 269 -0.38 8.04 -11.42
C THR A 269 -1.51 7.04 -11.45
N ILE A 270 -1.34 5.96 -10.68
CA ILE A 270 -2.31 4.88 -10.52
C ILE A 270 -2.71 4.81 -9.06
N THR A 271 -4.00 4.74 -8.80
CA THR A 271 -4.54 4.55 -7.45
C THR A 271 -4.43 3.08 -7.04
N ILE A 272 -3.75 2.84 -5.92
CA ILE A 272 -3.59 1.50 -5.32
C ILE A 272 -4.42 1.32 -4.05
N TYR A 273 -4.91 2.44 -3.49
CA TYR A 273 -5.81 2.45 -2.35
C TYR A 273 -6.71 3.68 -2.38
N ARG A 274 -8.01 3.49 -2.13
CA ARG A 274 -8.95 4.60 -1.95
C ARG A 274 -10.07 4.20 -1.00
N LYS A 275 -10.17 4.90 0.12
CA LYS A 275 -11.34 4.87 1.03
C LYS A 275 -11.76 6.32 1.32
N PRO A 276 -13.00 6.73 1.05
CA PRO A 276 -13.49 8.05 1.44
C PRO A 276 -13.67 8.12 2.96
N HIS A 277 -13.57 9.32 3.52
CA HIS A 277 -13.93 9.56 4.92
C HIS A 277 -15.45 9.41 5.11
N VAL A 278 -15.87 8.84 6.23
CA VAL A 278 -17.30 8.61 6.54
C VAL A 278 -17.55 8.89 8.03
N THR A 279 -18.61 9.63 8.33
CA THR A 279 -19.14 9.69 9.71
C THR A 279 -20.15 8.57 9.89
N ARG A 280 -19.89 7.66 10.83
CA ARG A 280 -20.78 6.53 11.10
C ARG A 280 -22.07 7.00 11.78
N PRO A 281 -23.17 6.23 11.68
CA PRO A 281 -24.34 6.45 12.53
C PRO A 281 -23.95 6.39 14.01
N LYS A 282 -24.58 7.20 14.87
CA LYS A 282 -24.31 7.20 16.32
C LYS A 282 -24.50 5.82 16.96
N SER A 283 -25.44 5.02 16.45
CA SER A 283 -25.67 3.64 16.93
C SER A 283 -24.49 2.70 16.70
N TYR A 284 -23.56 3.04 15.81
CA TYR A 284 -22.38 2.23 15.49
C TYR A 284 -21.11 2.78 16.15
N TRP A 285 -21.20 3.88 16.90
CA TRP A 285 -20.08 4.45 17.63
C TRP A 285 -19.83 3.65 18.90
N THR A 286 -18.97 2.63 18.83
CA THR A 286 -18.71 1.73 19.98
C THR A 286 -17.62 2.27 20.90
N THR A 287 -16.69 3.08 20.40
CA THR A 287 -15.67 3.77 21.21
C THR A 287 -16.25 4.80 22.18
N VAL A 288 -17.55 5.13 22.08
CA VAL A 288 -18.25 5.96 23.08
C VAL A 288 -18.15 5.35 24.48
N ASN A 289 -18.14 4.02 24.58
CA ASN A 289 -18.01 3.30 25.85
C ASN A 289 -16.59 3.40 26.44
N ALA A 290 -15.61 3.87 25.66
CA ALA A 290 -14.25 4.12 26.12
C ALA A 290 -14.02 5.61 26.41
N TYR A 291 -14.47 6.50 25.53
CA TYR A 291 -14.51 7.94 25.75
C TYR A 291 -15.63 8.62 24.94
N CYS A 292 -16.47 9.41 25.61
CA CYS A 292 -17.59 10.12 25.01
C CYS A 292 -17.19 11.41 24.27
N GLY A 293 -15.92 11.83 24.29
CA GLY A 293 -15.49 13.02 23.57
C GLY A 293 -15.70 14.33 24.35
N MET A 294 -14.75 15.24 24.19
CA MET A 294 -14.65 16.45 25.02
C MET A 294 -15.84 17.41 24.88
N TRP A 295 -16.51 17.40 23.72
CA TRP A 295 -17.71 18.22 23.52
C TRP A 295 -18.89 17.75 24.39
N ASN A 296 -18.99 16.45 24.66
CA ASN A 296 -19.99 15.92 25.58
C ASN A 296 -19.62 16.24 27.03
N ASP A 297 -18.32 16.24 27.37
CA ASP A 297 -17.88 16.59 28.74
C ASP A 297 -18.13 18.06 29.06
N LEU A 298 -17.90 18.96 28.10
CA LEU A 298 -18.27 20.38 28.20
C LEU A 298 -19.76 20.56 28.48
N ASP A 299 -20.62 19.90 27.69
CA ASP A 299 -22.07 19.97 27.83
C ASP A 299 -22.55 19.36 29.17
N SER A 300 -22.04 18.18 29.53
CA SER A 300 -22.38 17.49 30.77
C SER A 300 -22.02 18.30 32.00
N CYS A 301 -20.83 18.92 32.02
CA CYS A 301 -20.43 19.82 33.09
C CYS A 301 -21.28 21.10 33.11
N ALA A 302 -21.60 21.68 31.96
CA ALA A 302 -22.42 22.90 31.89
C ALA A 302 -23.85 22.66 32.38
N GLN A 303 -24.44 21.50 32.10
CA GLN A 303 -25.77 21.09 32.56
C GLN A 303 -25.83 20.75 34.05
N SER A 304 -24.72 20.26 34.62
CA SER A 304 -24.62 19.86 36.03
C SER A 304 -24.04 20.95 36.95
N ASP A 305 -23.78 22.15 36.42
CA ASP A 305 -23.06 23.22 37.12
C ASP A 305 -21.69 22.78 37.68
N ALA A 306 -21.06 21.83 36.99
CA ALA A 306 -19.79 21.24 37.36
C ALA A 306 -18.61 21.92 36.63
N SER A 307 -17.42 21.79 37.21
CA SER A 307 -16.16 22.10 36.56
C SER A 307 -15.45 20.86 36.03
N LEU A 308 -14.76 21.01 34.90
CA LEU A 308 -13.79 20.02 34.39
C LEU A 308 -12.42 20.10 35.10
N ILE A 309 -12.18 21.15 35.89
CA ILE A 309 -10.95 21.29 36.67
C ILE A 309 -11.11 20.54 37.99
N ARG A 310 -10.31 19.49 38.19
CA ARG A 310 -10.42 18.62 39.37
C ARG A 310 -10.21 19.36 40.69
N SER A 311 -9.36 20.39 40.72
CA SER A 311 -9.11 21.19 41.92
C SER A 311 -10.24 22.17 42.26
N ALA A 312 -11.24 22.33 41.39
CA ALA A 312 -12.39 23.18 41.66
C ALA A 312 -13.32 22.56 42.71
N PRO A 313 -13.94 23.36 43.61
CA PRO A 313 -14.83 22.84 44.64
C PRO A 313 -16.10 22.19 44.09
N ASN A 314 -16.53 22.60 42.89
CA ASN A 314 -17.66 22.04 42.15
C ASN A 314 -17.21 21.14 40.99
N ASN A 315 -16.05 20.47 41.07
CA ASN A 315 -15.69 19.49 40.05
C ASN A 315 -16.75 18.37 39.95
N PHE A 316 -16.87 17.75 38.77
CA PHE A 316 -17.94 16.80 38.46
C PHE A 316 -18.15 15.70 39.50
N GLU A 317 -17.06 15.06 39.97
CA GLU A 317 -17.12 14.02 41.00
C GLU A 317 -17.48 14.56 42.39
N ALA A 318 -17.03 15.78 42.74
CA ALA A 318 -17.36 16.41 44.02
C ALA A 318 -18.84 16.77 44.19
N LEU A 319 -19.58 16.91 43.09
CA LEU A 319 -21.03 17.05 43.10
C LEU A 319 -21.77 15.71 43.23
N GLY A 320 -21.05 14.59 43.31
CA GLY A 320 -21.62 13.24 43.40
C GLY A 320 -21.96 12.61 42.05
N ASN A 321 -21.58 13.25 40.93
CA ASN A 321 -21.74 12.65 39.61
C ASN A 321 -20.64 11.60 39.37
N ASN A 322 -20.94 10.63 38.51
CA ASN A 322 -20.01 9.59 38.08
C ASN A 322 -20.01 9.53 36.55
N TRP A 323 -18.84 9.68 35.91
CA TRP A 323 -18.73 9.77 34.45
C TRP A 323 -19.29 8.55 33.72
N ASP A 324 -19.02 7.34 34.21
CA ASP A 324 -19.58 6.10 33.69
C ASP A 324 -21.11 6.12 33.80
N TYR A 325 -21.66 6.29 35.00
CA TYR A 325 -23.11 6.23 35.20
C TYR A 325 -23.88 7.37 34.54
N TYR A 326 -23.25 8.53 34.36
CA TYR A 326 -23.87 9.67 33.68
C TYR A 326 -24.14 9.37 32.20
N TYR A 327 -23.18 8.75 31.51
CA TYR A 327 -23.29 8.44 30.08
C TYR A 327 -23.88 7.05 29.80
N SER A 328 -23.47 6.04 30.56
CA SER A 328 -23.78 4.62 30.33
C SER A 328 -24.89 4.10 31.24
N GLY A 329 -25.30 4.88 32.25
CA GLY A 329 -26.33 4.48 33.21
C GLY A 329 -25.85 3.45 34.24
N THR A 330 -26.65 3.25 35.29
CA THR A 330 -26.36 2.26 36.34
C THR A 330 -26.80 0.84 36.00
N ILE A 331 -27.75 0.69 35.05
CA ILE A 331 -28.27 -0.61 34.62
C ILE A 331 -27.35 -1.18 33.53
N GLY A 332 -26.91 -2.43 33.71
CA GLY A 332 -26.05 -3.14 32.75
C GLY A 332 -26.33 -4.65 32.70
N THR A 333 -25.46 -5.38 32.01
CA THR A 333 -25.44 -6.85 32.00
C THR A 333 -24.25 -7.36 32.82
N ASN A 334 -24.11 -8.69 33.00
CA ASN A 334 -22.91 -9.27 33.61
C ASN A 334 -21.62 -8.85 32.88
N ALA A 335 -21.65 -8.66 31.56
CA ALA A 335 -20.50 -8.10 30.83
C ALA A 335 -20.13 -6.71 31.35
N THR A 336 -21.11 -5.83 31.55
CA THR A 336 -20.89 -4.47 32.06
C THR A 336 -20.25 -4.50 33.43
N GLU A 337 -20.76 -5.34 34.33
CA GLU A 337 -20.24 -5.49 35.69
C GLU A 337 -18.81 -6.08 35.70
N ILE A 338 -18.54 -7.09 34.88
CA ILE A 338 -17.19 -7.67 34.75
C ILE A 338 -16.20 -6.62 34.23
N ILE A 339 -16.56 -5.83 33.22
CA ILE A 339 -15.69 -4.77 32.68
C ILE A 339 -15.43 -3.70 33.74
N ARG A 340 -16.48 -3.19 34.41
CA ARG A 340 -16.35 -2.19 35.47
C ARG A 340 -15.46 -2.67 36.62
N ALA A 341 -15.58 -3.94 37.00
CA ALA A 341 -14.82 -4.50 38.11
C ALA A 341 -13.35 -4.80 37.79
N ASN A 342 -12.99 -4.99 36.51
CA ASN A 342 -11.66 -5.49 36.12
C ASN A 342 -10.86 -4.53 35.22
N LEU A 343 -11.50 -3.83 34.29
CA LEU A 343 -10.83 -2.88 33.40
C LEU A 343 -10.86 -1.46 33.98
N GLY A 344 -12.05 -0.99 34.34
CA GLY A 344 -12.28 0.37 34.81
C GLY A 344 -13.71 0.84 34.52
N PRO A 345 -14.11 2.01 35.03
CA PRO A 345 -15.38 2.64 34.66
C PRO A 345 -15.49 2.81 33.14
N LEU A 346 -16.68 2.62 32.57
CA LEU A 346 -16.92 2.96 31.17
C LEU A 346 -16.71 4.47 30.97
N THR A 347 -16.38 4.87 29.74
CA THR A 347 -16.03 6.26 29.38
C THR A 347 -14.74 6.80 30.02
N VAL A 348 -13.97 5.93 30.67
CA VAL A 348 -12.66 6.21 31.30
C VAL A 348 -11.64 5.15 30.84
N ILE A 349 -11.57 4.93 29.52
CA ILE A 349 -10.65 3.96 28.91
C ILE A 349 -9.92 4.62 27.75
N ASP A 350 -8.60 4.71 27.84
CA ASP A 350 -7.76 5.12 26.72
C ASP A 350 -7.52 3.93 25.79
N ILE A 351 -7.65 4.14 24.48
CA ILE A 351 -7.36 3.10 23.49
C ILE A 351 -6.22 3.57 22.57
N PHE A 352 -5.12 2.82 22.53
CA PHE A 352 -3.99 3.08 21.63
C PHE A 352 -3.79 1.96 20.63
N LEU A 353 -3.48 2.31 19.38
CA LEU A 353 -2.99 1.34 18.41
C LEU A 353 -1.56 0.92 18.76
N VAL A 354 -1.31 -0.39 18.78
CA VAL A 354 0.01 -0.98 18.97
C VAL A 354 0.54 -1.42 17.59
N PRO A 355 1.68 -0.88 17.12
CA PRO A 355 2.27 -1.31 15.86
C PRO A 355 2.95 -2.69 15.99
N PRO A 356 2.98 -3.50 14.92
CA PRO A 356 3.75 -4.75 14.93
C PRO A 356 5.25 -4.46 15.10
N PRO A 357 5.98 -5.25 15.92
CA PRO A 357 7.43 -5.12 16.03
C PRO A 357 8.14 -5.30 14.68
N SER A 358 9.25 -4.59 14.48
CA SER A 358 10.04 -4.71 13.26
C SER A 358 10.61 -6.11 13.05
N SER A 359 10.92 -6.83 14.14
CA SER A 359 11.36 -8.23 14.11
C SER A 359 10.28 -9.15 13.51
N LEU A 360 9.02 -8.99 13.92
CA LEU A 360 7.89 -9.74 13.36
C LEU A 360 7.69 -9.42 11.87
N LEU A 361 7.73 -8.14 11.49
CA LEU A 361 7.60 -7.72 10.08
C LEU A 361 8.71 -8.33 9.21
N ALA A 362 9.96 -8.32 9.69
CA ALA A 362 11.10 -8.90 9.00
C ALA A 362 10.98 -10.43 8.88
N LEU A 363 10.55 -11.11 9.94
CA LEU A 363 10.33 -12.56 9.96
C LEU A 363 9.26 -12.97 8.93
N VAL A 364 8.14 -12.25 8.91
CA VAL A 364 7.04 -12.51 7.95
C VAL A 364 7.45 -12.22 6.52
N SER A 365 8.18 -11.12 6.26
CA SER A 365 8.71 -10.83 4.92
C SER A 365 9.64 -11.95 4.45
N ASN A 366 10.62 -12.35 5.27
CA ASN A 366 11.58 -13.40 4.92
C ASN A 366 10.90 -14.76 4.71
N PHE A 367 9.91 -15.09 5.54
CA PHE A 367 9.11 -16.30 5.38
C PHE A 367 8.37 -16.31 4.04
N LYS A 368 7.67 -15.23 3.67
CA LYS A 368 6.93 -15.14 2.41
C LYS A 368 7.86 -15.21 1.20
N ASP A 369 8.97 -14.48 1.25
CA ASP A 369 9.97 -14.50 0.18
C ASP A 369 10.56 -15.92 0.00
N THR A 370 10.84 -16.64 1.09
CA THR A 370 11.29 -18.04 1.05
C THR A 370 10.20 -18.98 0.49
N LEU A 371 8.98 -18.90 1.02
CA LEU A 371 7.86 -19.76 0.62
C LEU A 371 7.57 -19.63 -0.88
N TYR A 372 7.43 -18.40 -1.38
CA TYR A 372 7.09 -18.18 -2.78
C TYR A 372 8.27 -18.47 -3.72
N ALA A 373 9.51 -18.17 -3.32
CA ALA A 373 10.69 -18.53 -4.10
C ALA A 373 10.83 -20.05 -4.25
N SER A 374 10.68 -20.81 -3.17
CA SER A 374 10.68 -22.28 -3.22
C SER A 374 9.52 -22.84 -4.04
N SER A 375 8.32 -22.24 -3.93
CA SER A 375 7.16 -22.66 -4.71
C SER A 375 7.39 -22.52 -6.20
N LEU A 376 7.99 -21.42 -6.65
CA LEU A 376 8.28 -21.18 -8.07
C LEU A 376 9.38 -22.10 -8.65
N GLN A 377 10.23 -22.69 -7.80
CA GLN A 377 11.26 -23.64 -8.24
C GLN A 377 10.73 -25.06 -8.45
N SER A 378 9.56 -25.40 -7.88
CA SER A 378 9.00 -26.75 -7.90
C SER A 378 7.56 -26.75 -8.40
N LEU A 379 7.32 -27.26 -9.62
CA LEU A 379 5.96 -27.37 -10.19
C LEU A 379 5.01 -28.17 -9.30
N SER A 380 5.49 -29.26 -8.70
CA SER A 380 4.71 -30.08 -7.77
C SER A 380 4.48 -29.39 -6.43
N GLY A 381 5.47 -28.61 -5.95
CA GLY A 381 5.33 -27.81 -4.74
C GLY A 381 4.31 -26.68 -4.89
N LEU A 382 4.32 -26.01 -6.05
CA LEU A 382 3.35 -24.98 -6.42
C LEU A 382 1.92 -25.54 -6.48
N SER A 383 1.70 -26.66 -7.19
CA SER A 383 0.37 -27.27 -7.26
C SER A 383 -0.14 -27.70 -5.88
N ALA A 384 0.72 -28.33 -5.08
CA ALA A 384 0.35 -28.75 -3.73
C ALA A 384 0.00 -27.57 -2.81
N TYR A 385 0.74 -26.45 -2.91
CA TYR A 385 0.43 -25.23 -2.16
C TYR A 385 -0.90 -24.60 -2.57
N VAL A 386 -1.20 -24.53 -3.87
CA VAL A 386 -2.43 -23.92 -4.40
C VAL A 386 -3.67 -24.74 -4.05
N GLU A 387 -3.55 -26.06 -3.99
CA GLU A 387 -4.63 -26.99 -3.65
C GLU A 387 -4.94 -27.09 -2.14
N LEU A 388 -4.16 -26.42 -1.28
CA LEU A 388 -4.43 -26.40 0.16
C LEU A 388 -5.80 -25.79 0.45
N SER A 389 -6.63 -26.55 1.17
CA SER A 389 -7.93 -26.10 1.67
C SER A 389 -7.78 -25.10 2.81
N GLU A 390 -8.66 -24.10 2.85
CA GLU A 390 -8.70 -23.08 3.94
C GLU A 390 -10.02 -23.13 4.73
N PRO A 391 -10.33 -24.24 5.42
CA PRO A 391 -11.57 -24.37 6.18
C PRO A 391 -11.61 -23.43 7.39
N VAL A 392 -12.81 -23.21 7.89
CA VAL A 392 -13.04 -22.49 9.15
C VAL A 392 -13.20 -23.51 10.27
N VAL A 393 -12.48 -23.30 11.37
CA VAL A 393 -12.53 -24.15 12.57
C VAL A 393 -12.88 -23.31 13.80
N ASP A 394 -13.45 -23.94 14.81
CA ASP A 394 -13.95 -23.32 16.05
C ASP A 394 -13.00 -23.55 17.24
N ALA A 395 -11.70 -23.38 17.00
CA ALA A 395 -10.68 -23.54 18.02
C ALA A 395 -10.83 -22.49 19.13
N VAL A 396 -10.84 -22.94 20.38
CA VAL A 396 -10.90 -22.09 21.57
C VAL A 396 -9.79 -22.47 22.55
N PRO A 397 -9.30 -21.54 23.39
CA PRO A 397 -8.32 -21.87 24.41
C PRO A 397 -8.86 -22.93 25.37
N ALA A 398 -8.08 -23.97 25.65
CA ALA A 398 -8.53 -25.09 26.48
C ALA A 398 -8.99 -24.64 27.88
N ALA A 399 -8.33 -23.63 28.45
CA ALA A 399 -8.66 -23.07 29.76
C ALA A 399 -10.00 -22.35 29.82
N TRP A 400 -10.60 -22.01 28.66
CA TRP A 400 -11.89 -21.33 28.62
C TRP A 400 -13.06 -22.30 28.62
N VAL A 401 -12.84 -23.56 28.25
CA VAL A 401 -13.89 -24.58 28.16
C VAL A 401 -14.16 -25.18 29.53
N SER A 402 -15.39 -25.02 30.01
CA SER A 402 -15.87 -25.61 31.25
C SER A 402 -17.34 -26.05 31.10
N PRO A 403 -17.79 -27.11 31.80
CA PRO A 403 -19.20 -27.42 31.90
C PRO A 403 -20.01 -26.21 32.40
N HIS A 404 -21.13 -25.93 31.73
CA HIS A 404 -22.04 -24.83 32.07
C HIS A 404 -21.41 -23.42 32.03
N ALA A 405 -20.30 -23.24 31.30
CA ALA A 405 -19.74 -21.90 31.07
C ALA A 405 -20.71 -21.02 30.27
N THR A 406 -20.82 -19.75 30.66
CA THR A 406 -21.52 -18.71 29.90
C THR A 406 -20.56 -17.58 29.56
N TYR A 407 -20.63 -17.06 28.35
CA TYR A 407 -19.75 -16.00 27.86
C TYR A 407 -20.55 -14.78 27.43
N TYR A 408 -20.03 -13.59 27.69
CA TYR A 408 -20.73 -12.32 27.45
C TYR A 408 -20.01 -11.42 26.43
N GLY A 409 -18.86 -11.84 25.90
CA GLY A 409 -18.16 -11.13 24.82
C GLY A 409 -16.65 -11.04 25.03
N GLY A 410 -15.95 -10.56 24.00
CA GLY A 410 -14.50 -10.32 23.99
C GLY A 410 -14.09 -8.94 23.50
N ASN A 411 -15.04 -8.00 23.51
CA ASN A 411 -14.85 -6.62 23.05
C ASN A 411 -15.16 -5.66 24.21
N PRO A 412 -14.16 -4.94 24.76
CA PRO A 412 -14.37 -3.93 25.79
C PRO A 412 -15.32 -2.79 25.38
N MET A 413 -15.46 -2.52 24.08
CA MET A 413 -16.35 -1.50 23.54
C MET A 413 -17.81 -1.97 23.43
N CYS A 414 -18.08 -3.28 23.60
CA CYS A 414 -19.42 -3.87 23.58
C CYS A 414 -19.81 -4.35 24.98
N ALA A 415 -20.04 -3.41 25.89
CA ALA A 415 -20.19 -3.68 27.32
C ALA A 415 -21.52 -4.34 27.73
N TYR A 416 -22.48 -4.49 26.81
CA TYR A 416 -23.85 -4.95 27.12
C TYR A 416 -24.18 -6.32 26.52
N GLY A 417 -23.17 -7.16 26.30
CA GLY A 417 -23.38 -8.50 25.76
C GLY A 417 -24.26 -9.38 26.66
N THR A 418 -25.02 -10.27 26.03
CA THR A 418 -25.90 -11.25 26.68
C THR A 418 -25.20 -12.60 26.82
N ALA A 419 -25.76 -13.49 27.65
CA ALA A 419 -25.16 -14.81 27.91
C ALA A 419 -25.22 -15.70 26.67
N MET A 420 -24.05 -16.16 26.21
CA MET A 420 -23.90 -17.11 25.10
C MET A 420 -23.26 -18.42 25.55
N PRO A 421 -23.60 -19.56 24.92
CA PRO A 421 -23.03 -20.87 25.25
C PRO A 421 -21.67 -21.13 24.59
N PHE A 422 -21.12 -20.15 23.87
CA PHE A 422 -19.87 -20.26 23.13
C PHE A 422 -18.96 -19.04 23.36
N VAL A 423 -17.66 -19.27 23.25
CA VAL A 423 -16.64 -18.21 23.23
C VAL A 423 -16.87 -17.30 22.03
N GLN A 424 -16.84 -15.99 22.23
CA GLN A 424 -17.13 -15.01 21.19
C GLN A 424 -15.85 -14.46 20.54
N LEU A 425 -15.96 -13.96 19.31
CA LEU A 425 -14.87 -13.27 18.63
C LEU A 425 -14.36 -12.07 19.45
N SER A 426 -13.10 -11.71 19.23
CA SER A 426 -12.55 -10.47 19.76
C SER A 426 -13.07 -9.26 18.99
N PHE A 427 -12.75 -8.05 19.47
CA PHE A 427 -13.18 -6.79 18.89
C PHE A 427 -12.68 -6.55 17.46
N SER A 428 -13.40 -5.74 16.69
CA SER A 428 -12.90 -4.99 15.53
C SER A 428 -13.10 -3.50 15.74
N TYR A 429 -12.32 -2.70 15.03
CA TYR A 429 -12.56 -1.26 14.93
C TYR A 429 -13.95 -0.97 14.33
N ASP A 430 -14.38 -1.75 13.35
CA ASP A 430 -15.63 -1.55 12.60
C ASP A 430 -16.86 -2.19 13.27
N ASP A 431 -16.72 -2.73 14.49
CA ASP A 431 -17.85 -3.32 15.22
C ASP A 431 -18.92 -2.28 15.55
N ASP A 432 -20.19 -2.72 15.55
CA ASP A 432 -21.38 -1.96 15.94
C ASP A 432 -22.08 -2.54 17.19
N CYS A 433 -21.52 -3.59 17.79
CA CYS A 433 -22.08 -4.35 18.92
C CYS A 433 -23.49 -4.95 18.68
N GLY A 434 -23.92 -5.09 17.42
CA GLY A 434 -25.23 -5.64 17.07
C GLY A 434 -25.31 -7.17 17.12
N THR A 435 -24.18 -7.87 16.98
CA THR A 435 -24.10 -9.34 16.98
C THR A 435 -23.07 -9.86 17.99
N GLN A 436 -23.31 -11.08 18.48
CA GLN A 436 -22.40 -11.81 19.37
C GLN A 436 -21.96 -13.11 18.67
N ASP A 437 -20.96 -12.98 17.80
CA ASP A 437 -20.52 -14.06 16.92
C ASP A 437 -19.54 -15.01 17.61
N GLN A 438 -19.64 -16.31 17.31
CA GLN A 438 -18.75 -17.36 17.83
C GLN A 438 -17.31 -17.18 17.34
N LEU A 439 -16.33 -17.41 18.22
CA LEU A 439 -14.91 -17.46 17.88
C LEU A 439 -14.64 -18.59 16.90
N VAL A 440 -14.26 -18.20 15.69
CA VAL A 440 -13.83 -19.11 14.62
C VAL A 440 -12.57 -18.58 13.97
N THR A 441 -11.74 -19.50 13.46
CA THR A 441 -10.48 -19.20 12.78
C THR A 441 -10.46 -19.88 11.43
N ARG A 442 -10.17 -19.12 10.37
CA ARG A 442 -9.88 -19.69 9.05
C ARG A 442 -8.45 -20.22 9.04
N LEU A 443 -8.26 -21.48 8.67
CA LEU A 443 -6.96 -22.10 8.46
C LEU A 443 -6.36 -21.64 7.12
N ALA A 444 -6.06 -20.34 7.01
CA ALA A 444 -5.47 -19.76 5.81
C ALA A 444 -4.07 -20.36 5.56
N LYS A 445 -3.76 -20.69 4.31
CA LYS A 445 -2.56 -21.46 3.93
C LYS A 445 -1.27 -20.81 4.42
N ASP A 446 -1.10 -19.51 4.19
CA ASP A 446 0.13 -18.80 4.57
C ASP A 446 0.28 -18.71 6.10
N SER A 447 -0.81 -18.39 6.81
CA SER A 447 -0.81 -18.29 8.28
C SER A 447 -0.55 -19.64 8.94
N VAL A 448 -1.10 -20.74 8.40
CA VAL A 448 -0.86 -22.12 8.87
C VAL A 448 0.59 -22.53 8.66
N LEU A 449 1.15 -22.32 7.48
CA LEU A 449 2.56 -22.66 7.19
C LEU A 449 3.51 -21.81 8.04
N PHE A 450 3.18 -20.54 8.28
CA PHE A 450 3.94 -19.67 9.19
C PHE A 450 3.87 -20.16 10.64
N ALA A 451 2.69 -20.55 11.11
CA ALA A 451 2.52 -21.10 12.45
C ALA A 451 3.30 -22.41 12.63
N MET A 452 3.38 -23.27 11.61
CA MET A 452 4.22 -24.47 11.63
C MET A 452 5.71 -24.12 11.79
N MET A 453 6.20 -23.10 11.08
CA MET A 453 7.56 -22.58 11.24
C MET A 453 7.80 -22.07 12.66
N ALA A 454 6.92 -21.20 13.14
CA ALA A 454 7.10 -20.50 14.41
C ALA A 454 6.93 -21.41 15.65
N THR A 455 6.10 -22.44 15.56
CA THR A 455 5.92 -23.45 16.63
C THR A 455 6.85 -24.65 16.50
N SER A 456 7.71 -24.67 15.48
CA SER A 456 8.67 -25.76 15.23
C SER A 456 7.99 -27.14 15.16
N VAL A 457 6.90 -27.27 14.41
CA VAL A 457 6.21 -28.56 14.28
C VAL A 457 7.09 -29.53 13.50
N GLN A 458 7.62 -30.55 14.19
CA GLN A 458 8.56 -31.53 13.62
C GLN A 458 7.89 -32.85 13.20
N SER A 459 6.66 -33.11 13.65
CA SER A 459 5.93 -34.33 13.28
C SER A 459 4.43 -34.18 13.46
N GLN A 460 3.67 -35.08 12.82
CA GLN A 460 2.21 -35.08 12.85
C GLN A 460 1.61 -35.33 14.24
N THR A 461 2.41 -35.79 15.21
CA THR A 461 1.96 -36.05 16.59
C THR A 461 1.50 -34.78 17.31
N SER A 462 1.95 -33.60 16.86
CA SER A 462 1.53 -32.31 17.42
C SER A 462 0.16 -31.85 16.92
N PHE A 463 -0.38 -32.45 15.85
CA PHE A 463 -1.67 -32.00 15.30
C PHE A 463 -2.84 -32.36 16.21
N SER A 464 -2.76 -33.46 16.96
CA SER A 464 -3.83 -33.86 17.88
C SER A 464 -3.98 -32.89 19.04
N SER A 465 -2.89 -32.30 19.55
CA SER A 465 -2.95 -31.29 20.61
C SER A 465 -3.49 -29.96 20.09
N ILE A 466 -3.09 -29.55 18.88
CA ILE A 466 -3.59 -28.32 18.23
C ILE A 466 -5.07 -28.46 17.88
N CYS A 467 -5.44 -29.51 17.15
CA CYS A 467 -6.82 -29.73 16.72
C CYS A 467 -7.73 -30.14 17.89
N GLY A 468 -7.17 -30.64 19.00
CA GLY A 468 -7.91 -30.89 20.24
C GLY A 468 -8.53 -29.64 20.89
N LEU A 469 -8.12 -28.45 20.44
CA LEU A 469 -8.74 -27.16 20.81
C LEU A 469 -10.04 -26.88 20.04
N CYS A 470 -10.30 -27.61 18.97
CA CYS A 470 -11.52 -27.50 18.17
C CYS A 470 -12.64 -28.36 18.76
N SER A 471 -13.89 -28.08 18.39
CA SER A 471 -14.99 -28.99 18.72
C SER A 471 -14.88 -30.31 17.96
N SER A 472 -15.68 -31.29 18.36
CA SER A 472 -15.80 -32.59 17.67
C SER A 472 -16.22 -32.45 16.20
N VAL A 473 -16.88 -31.34 15.82
CA VAL A 473 -17.33 -31.07 14.44
C VAL A 473 -16.14 -30.68 13.57
N SER A 474 -15.27 -29.78 14.04
CA SER A 474 -14.15 -29.26 13.25
C SER A 474 -12.88 -30.09 13.37
N TYR A 475 -12.77 -30.97 14.37
CA TYR A 475 -11.56 -31.75 14.67
C TYR A 475 -11.00 -32.50 13.46
N ALA A 476 -11.85 -33.24 12.72
CA ALA A 476 -11.41 -34.02 11.56
C ALA A 476 -10.93 -33.14 10.40
N SER A 477 -11.63 -32.02 10.15
CA SER A 477 -11.24 -31.05 9.12
C SER A 477 -9.91 -30.36 9.46
N CYS A 478 -9.71 -30.01 10.73
CA CYS A 478 -8.45 -29.47 11.23
C CYS A 478 -7.29 -30.45 10.99
N LEU A 479 -7.43 -31.71 11.42
CA LEU A 479 -6.38 -32.72 11.26
C LEU A 479 -6.01 -32.94 9.80
N HIS A 480 -7.00 -33.09 8.93
CA HIS A 480 -6.77 -33.27 7.49
C HIS A 480 -6.01 -32.08 6.89
N THR A 481 -6.42 -30.86 7.24
CA THR A 481 -5.80 -29.64 6.74
C THR A 481 -4.35 -29.51 7.22
N LEU A 482 -4.08 -29.74 8.52
CA LEU A 482 -2.72 -29.67 9.04
C LEU A 482 -1.82 -30.77 8.46
N ALA A 483 -2.34 -31.97 8.21
CA ALA A 483 -1.57 -33.04 7.56
C ALA A 483 -1.16 -32.67 6.13
N SER A 484 -2.09 -32.14 5.32
CA SER A 484 -1.80 -31.67 3.96
C SER A 484 -0.88 -30.44 3.94
N ALA A 485 -1.09 -29.49 4.85
CA ALA A 485 -0.23 -28.32 4.96
C ALA A 485 1.20 -28.70 5.40
N TYR A 486 1.37 -29.74 6.22
CA TYR A 486 2.68 -30.18 6.68
C TYR A 486 3.55 -30.76 5.56
N THR A 487 2.96 -31.48 4.59
CA THR A 487 3.73 -31.97 3.43
C THR A 487 4.26 -30.79 2.61
N VAL A 488 3.41 -29.78 2.37
CA VAL A 488 3.82 -28.54 1.67
C VAL A 488 4.88 -27.78 2.47
N PHE A 489 4.69 -27.63 3.78
CA PHE A 489 5.64 -26.98 4.68
C PHE A 489 7.01 -27.66 4.66
N HIS A 490 7.03 -28.99 4.81
CA HIS A 490 8.25 -29.78 4.85
C HIS A 490 9.05 -29.62 3.56
N ASP A 491 8.38 -29.63 2.41
CA ASP A 491 9.05 -29.58 1.11
C ASP A 491 9.50 -28.16 0.72
N LEU A 492 8.71 -27.13 1.05
CA LEU A 492 8.98 -25.75 0.61
C LEU A 492 9.77 -24.90 1.62
N VAL A 493 9.54 -25.11 2.91
CA VAL A 493 10.09 -24.27 4.00
C VAL A 493 11.05 -25.07 4.89
N GLY A 494 10.84 -26.37 5.05
CA GLY A 494 11.65 -27.29 5.86
C GLY A 494 13.18 -27.12 5.69
N PRO A 495 13.72 -27.08 4.46
CA PRO A 495 15.15 -26.91 4.21
C PRO A 495 15.74 -25.60 4.76
N SER A 496 14.91 -24.56 4.89
CA SER A 496 15.31 -23.22 5.34
C SER A 496 15.06 -22.99 6.84
N LEU A 497 14.54 -23.96 7.60
CA LEU A 497 14.25 -23.77 9.03
C LEU A 497 15.43 -23.24 9.87
N PRO A 498 16.69 -23.68 9.65
CA PRO A 498 17.83 -23.14 10.40
C PRO A 498 18.05 -21.64 10.18
N SER A 499 17.66 -21.07 9.03
CA SER A 499 17.85 -19.64 8.76
C SER A 499 16.86 -18.75 9.52
N PHE A 500 15.72 -19.30 9.97
CA PHE A 500 14.72 -18.57 10.74
C PHE A 500 14.98 -18.54 12.25
N ALA A 501 15.86 -19.41 12.77
CA ALA A 501 16.03 -19.61 14.21
C ALA A 501 16.34 -18.31 14.99
N ASN A 502 17.31 -17.52 14.51
CA ASN A 502 17.68 -16.26 15.15
C ASN A 502 16.56 -15.21 15.06
N ALA A 503 15.96 -15.05 13.88
CA ALA A 503 14.88 -14.09 13.67
C ALA A 503 13.62 -14.44 14.51
N LEU A 504 13.32 -15.73 14.67
CA LEU A 504 12.24 -16.21 15.53
C LEU A 504 12.55 -15.95 17.02
N GLN A 505 13.80 -16.12 17.45
CA GLN A 505 14.21 -15.80 18.81
C GLN A 505 14.07 -14.30 19.10
N GLU A 506 14.57 -13.44 18.22
CA GLU A 506 14.42 -11.97 18.31
C GLU A 506 12.94 -11.57 18.35
N THR A 507 12.13 -12.15 17.45
CA THR A 507 10.68 -11.89 17.40
C THR A 507 10.00 -12.30 18.72
N ASN A 508 10.36 -13.44 19.31
CA ASN A 508 9.82 -13.84 20.62
C ASN A 508 10.22 -12.87 21.74
N GLN A 509 11.46 -12.36 21.73
CA GLN A 509 11.93 -11.39 22.72
C GLN A 509 11.13 -10.09 22.67
N ASP A 510 10.73 -9.65 21.48
CA ASP A 510 9.91 -8.44 21.29
C ASP A 510 8.42 -8.66 21.56
N LEU A 511 7.88 -9.85 21.24
CA LEU A 511 6.45 -10.14 21.39
C LEU A 511 6.03 -10.46 22.83
N LEU A 512 6.85 -11.17 23.59
CA LEU A 512 6.50 -11.61 24.95
C LEU A 512 6.17 -10.42 25.89
N PRO A 513 6.92 -9.31 25.92
CA PRO A 513 6.62 -8.15 26.75
C PRO A 513 5.34 -7.40 26.35
N LEU A 514 4.95 -7.44 25.06
CA LEU A 514 3.72 -6.79 24.59
C LEU A 514 2.46 -7.43 25.18
N ASN A 515 2.53 -8.70 25.57
CA ASN A 515 1.44 -9.43 26.22
C ASN A 515 0.13 -9.41 25.39
N THR A 516 0.25 -9.44 24.06
CA THR A 516 -0.90 -9.47 23.15
C THR A 516 -1.76 -10.70 23.40
N SER A 517 -3.06 -10.51 23.57
CA SER A 517 -3.99 -11.54 24.04
C SER A 517 -5.39 -11.40 23.44
N PHE A 518 -6.22 -12.42 23.64
CA PHE A 518 -7.68 -12.27 23.61
C PHE A 518 -8.21 -12.21 25.03
N VAL A 519 -9.38 -11.59 25.17
CA VAL A 519 -10.14 -11.52 26.42
C VAL A 519 -11.55 -12.07 26.21
N GLN A 520 -12.12 -12.63 27.27
CA GLN A 520 -13.55 -12.95 27.37
C GLN A 520 -14.10 -12.59 28.74
N TRP A 521 -15.32 -12.09 28.76
CA TRP A 521 -16.14 -11.94 29.96
C TRP A 521 -16.95 -13.22 30.12
N ALA A 522 -16.83 -13.92 31.24
CA ALA A 522 -17.49 -15.22 31.41
C ALA A 522 -17.88 -15.49 32.85
N THR A 523 -18.85 -16.39 33.02
CA THR A 523 -19.14 -17.04 34.30
C THR A 523 -18.68 -18.49 34.21
N LEU A 524 -17.66 -18.84 34.99
CA LEU A 524 -17.19 -20.22 35.12
C LEU A 524 -17.50 -20.72 36.52
N HIS A 525 -18.11 -21.90 36.63
CA HIS A 525 -18.52 -22.48 37.91
C HIS A 525 -19.36 -21.53 38.80
N GLY A 526 -20.20 -20.67 38.18
CA GLY A 526 -21.02 -19.69 38.87
C GLY A 526 -20.29 -18.43 39.34
N VAL A 527 -19.03 -18.23 38.92
CA VAL A 527 -18.22 -17.05 39.27
C VAL A 527 -17.93 -16.23 38.01
N ASP A 528 -18.31 -14.95 38.07
CA ASP A 528 -18.01 -13.96 37.03
C ASP A 528 -16.53 -13.61 37.05
N GLN A 529 -15.86 -13.73 35.91
CA GLN A 529 -14.43 -13.49 35.78
C GLN A 529 -14.01 -13.08 34.37
N VAL A 530 -12.83 -12.47 34.28
CA VAL A 530 -12.16 -12.19 33.01
C VAL A 530 -11.25 -13.34 32.64
N LEU A 531 -11.47 -13.92 31.46
CA LEU A 531 -10.56 -14.90 30.87
C LEU A 531 -9.60 -14.18 29.93
N THR A 532 -8.31 -14.45 30.05
CA THR A 532 -7.29 -13.94 29.12
C THR A 532 -6.52 -15.10 28.52
N GLN A 533 -6.15 -14.97 27.24
CA GLN A 533 -5.33 -15.94 26.54
C GLN A 533 -4.28 -15.20 25.72
N ARG A 534 -3.00 -15.39 26.04
CA ARG A 534 -1.89 -14.84 25.26
C ARG A 534 -1.84 -15.48 23.88
N MET A 535 -1.48 -14.68 22.87
CA MET A 535 -1.27 -15.18 21.52
C MET A 535 -0.07 -16.14 21.47
N VAL A 536 1.05 -15.76 22.08
CA VAL A 536 2.27 -16.59 22.07
C VAL A 536 2.68 -16.90 23.50
N SER A 537 2.74 -18.19 23.83
CA SER A 537 3.26 -18.72 25.09
C SER A 537 4.06 -20.01 24.84
N PRO A 538 5.21 -20.21 25.52
CA PRO A 538 5.90 -21.49 25.48
C PRO A 538 4.98 -22.63 25.91
N SER A 539 5.03 -23.75 25.18
CA SER A 539 4.35 -25.02 25.52
C SER A 539 2.82 -25.05 25.49
N ASP A 540 2.15 -23.95 25.12
CA ASP A 540 0.69 -23.90 24.94
C ASP A 540 0.30 -24.26 23.49
N PRO A 541 -0.52 -25.30 23.24
CA PRO A 541 -1.02 -25.61 21.90
C PRO A 541 -1.76 -24.44 21.23
N TRP A 542 -2.35 -23.52 22.00
CA TRP A 542 -3.00 -22.31 21.48
C TRP A 542 -2.04 -21.41 20.69
N SER A 543 -0.74 -21.44 21.03
CA SER A 543 0.29 -20.65 20.35
C SER A 543 0.33 -20.90 18.84
N PHE A 544 -0.14 -22.05 18.35
CA PHE A 544 -0.29 -22.28 16.92
C PHE A 544 -1.28 -21.28 16.29
N PHE A 545 -2.49 -21.17 16.83
CA PHE A 545 -3.50 -20.19 16.39
C PHE A 545 -3.08 -18.75 16.66
N GLY A 546 -2.35 -18.53 17.76
CA GLY A 546 -1.80 -17.21 18.05
C GLY A 546 -0.71 -16.77 17.08
N TRP A 547 0.17 -17.66 16.63
CA TRP A 547 1.13 -17.36 15.55
C TRP A 547 0.46 -17.12 14.20
N MET A 548 -0.66 -17.78 13.92
CA MET A 548 -1.51 -17.42 12.77
C MET A 548 -2.01 -15.97 12.90
N ALA A 549 -2.51 -15.58 14.07
CA ALA A 549 -2.95 -14.21 14.31
C ALA A 549 -1.80 -13.18 14.25
N MET A 550 -0.59 -13.55 14.67
CA MET A 550 0.61 -12.71 14.53
C MET A 550 1.01 -12.52 13.06
N PHE A 551 0.91 -13.56 12.24
CA PHE A 551 1.09 -13.45 10.79
C PHE A 551 0.08 -12.50 10.16
N ASP A 552 -1.19 -12.61 10.56
CA ASP A 552 -2.26 -11.73 10.07
C ASP A 552 -2.02 -10.28 10.52
N TRP A 553 -1.52 -10.05 11.74
CA TRP A 553 -1.17 -8.71 12.24
C TRP A 553 -0.05 -8.07 11.44
N ALA A 554 1.02 -8.83 11.16
CA ALA A 554 2.11 -8.37 10.30
C ALA A 554 1.66 -8.11 8.85
N ASN A 555 0.58 -8.76 8.41
CA ASN A 555 -0.04 -8.55 7.11
C ASN A 555 -1.27 -7.62 7.16
N ASP A 556 -1.42 -6.74 8.16
CA ASP A 556 -2.54 -5.77 8.25
C ASP A 556 -3.95 -6.40 8.07
N GLY A 557 -4.08 -7.72 8.34
CA GLY A 557 -5.35 -8.45 8.40
C GLY A 557 -5.95 -8.48 9.81
N ARG A 558 -5.12 -8.14 10.81
CA ARG A 558 -5.51 -7.88 12.19
C ARG A 558 -4.75 -6.66 12.71
N GLN A 559 -5.25 -6.08 13.78
CA GLN A 559 -4.60 -4.99 14.47
C GLN A 559 -4.59 -5.26 15.98
N VAL A 560 -3.64 -4.66 16.68
CA VAL A 560 -3.52 -4.79 18.13
C VAL A 560 -3.78 -3.44 18.76
N PHE A 561 -4.59 -3.42 19.81
CA PHE A 561 -4.93 -2.21 20.53
C PHE A 561 -4.72 -2.42 22.02
N SER A 562 -4.19 -1.40 22.70
CA SER A 562 -4.08 -1.35 24.15
C SER A 562 -5.28 -0.61 24.73
N PHE A 563 -6.08 -1.30 25.52
CA PHE A 563 -7.18 -0.74 26.31
C PHE A 563 -6.66 -0.47 27.72
N GLU A 564 -6.43 0.80 28.04
CA GLU A 564 -5.89 1.25 29.32
C GLU A 564 -7.02 1.87 30.15
N GLY A 565 -7.58 1.08 31.06
CA GLY A 565 -8.53 1.57 32.08
C GLY A 565 -7.85 1.82 33.42
N ASP A 566 -8.63 2.28 34.39
CA ASP A 566 -8.14 2.64 35.73
C ASP A 566 -7.55 1.47 36.52
N TYR A 567 -8.01 0.23 36.26
CA TYR A 567 -7.61 -0.95 37.04
C TYR A 567 -6.68 -1.89 36.27
N ALA A 568 -6.82 -1.98 34.95
CA ALA A 568 -6.03 -2.90 34.14
C ALA A 568 -5.71 -2.33 32.75
N THR A 569 -4.71 -2.93 32.12
CA THR A 569 -4.41 -2.72 30.71
C THR A 569 -4.52 -4.05 29.97
N TYR A 570 -5.36 -4.08 28.93
CA TYR A 570 -5.47 -5.23 28.04
C TYR A 570 -4.93 -4.89 26.66
N VAL A 571 -3.87 -5.58 26.24
CA VAL A 571 -3.34 -5.48 24.88
C VAL A 571 -4.00 -6.59 24.06
N LEU A 572 -4.97 -6.20 23.24
CA LEU A 572 -5.89 -7.12 22.59
C LEU A 572 -5.66 -7.18 21.09
N MET A 573 -5.64 -8.40 20.55
CA MET A 573 -5.64 -8.67 19.12
C MET A 573 -7.07 -8.59 18.57
N SER A 574 -7.28 -7.87 17.48
CA SER A 574 -8.60 -7.77 16.85
C SER A 574 -9.02 -9.08 16.19
N ARG A 575 -10.31 -9.23 15.89
CA ARG A 575 -10.80 -10.23 14.92
C ARG A 575 -10.22 -9.97 13.52
N PRO A 576 -10.19 -10.98 12.63
CA PRO A 576 -9.64 -10.79 11.28
C PRO A 576 -10.58 -9.90 10.46
N VAL A 577 -10.01 -8.98 9.70
CA VAL A 577 -10.73 -8.07 8.81
C VAL A 577 -10.49 -8.47 7.37
N SER A 578 -11.57 -8.73 6.63
CA SER A 578 -11.49 -9.06 5.21
C SER A 578 -11.06 -7.85 4.39
N ALA A 579 -10.25 -8.09 3.36
CA ALA A 579 -9.90 -7.05 2.39
C ALA A 579 -11.16 -6.58 1.65
N VAL A 580 -11.19 -5.29 1.30
CA VAL A 580 -12.28 -4.71 0.51
C VAL A 580 -11.85 -4.62 -0.96
N PRO A 581 -12.68 -5.09 -1.91
CA PRO A 581 -12.35 -5.02 -3.32
C PRO A 581 -12.38 -3.57 -3.81
N LEU A 582 -11.31 -3.13 -4.46
CA LEU A 582 -11.25 -1.87 -5.22
C LEU A 582 -11.11 -2.18 -6.71
N VAL A 583 -11.99 -1.63 -7.54
CA VAL A 583 -11.87 -1.75 -8.99
C VAL A 583 -10.91 -0.67 -9.49
N ALA A 584 -9.99 -1.04 -10.38
CA ALA A 584 -9.09 -0.09 -11.03
C ALA A 584 -9.87 0.88 -11.92
N ASP A 585 -9.47 2.15 -11.95
CA ASP A 585 -10.13 3.17 -12.76
C ASP A 585 -9.55 3.17 -14.18
N ASP A 586 -10.38 2.90 -15.18
CA ASP A 586 -10.01 2.92 -16.59
C ASP A 586 -9.56 4.31 -17.08
N GLN A 587 -9.97 5.38 -16.39
CA GLN A 587 -9.54 6.74 -16.73
C GLN A 587 -8.09 7.03 -16.34
N GLU A 588 -7.50 6.23 -15.44
CA GLU A 588 -6.08 6.34 -15.05
C GLU A 588 -5.13 5.75 -16.10
N LEU A 589 -5.65 5.04 -17.12
CA LEU A 589 -4.90 4.49 -18.24
C LEU A 589 -5.24 5.22 -19.55
N PRO A 590 -4.61 6.37 -19.85
CA PRO A 590 -4.89 7.10 -21.08
C PRO A 590 -4.32 6.37 -22.31
N HIS A 591 -5.02 6.52 -23.44
CA HIS A 591 -4.69 5.88 -24.72
C HIS A 591 -4.47 6.90 -25.87
N SER A 592 -4.57 8.20 -25.59
CA SER A 592 -4.77 9.19 -26.65
C SER A 592 -3.50 9.43 -27.46
N ALA A 593 -2.35 9.63 -26.80
CA ALA A 593 -1.12 10.03 -27.49
C ALA A 593 -0.56 8.88 -28.37
N CYS A 594 -0.53 7.67 -27.82
CA CYS A 594 0.00 6.50 -28.52
C CYS A 594 -0.82 6.09 -29.74
N VAL A 595 -2.15 6.30 -29.73
CA VAL A 595 -3.02 6.06 -30.90
C VAL A 595 -2.61 6.96 -32.08
N TYR A 596 -2.33 8.24 -31.85
CA TYR A 596 -1.86 9.12 -32.94
C TYR A 596 -0.51 8.66 -33.51
N LEU A 597 0.42 8.24 -32.65
CA LEU A 597 1.73 7.75 -33.07
C LEU A 597 1.63 6.43 -33.86
N LEU A 598 0.71 5.54 -33.48
CA LEU A 598 0.41 4.33 -34.25
C LEU A 598 -0.12 4.66 -35.64
N VAL A 599 -1.08 5.59 -35.75
CA VAL A 599 -1.62 6.02 -37.05
C VAL A 599 -0.54 6.62 -37.94
N ILE A 600 0.36 7.43 -37.37
CA ILE A 600 1.52 7.97 -38.10
C ILE A 600 2.43 6.83 -38.58
N CYS A 601 2.74 5.86 -37.74
CA CYS A 601 3.58 4.72 -38.13
C CYS A 601 2.94 3.89 -39.25
N ILE A 602 1.62 3.65 -39.19
CA ILE A 602 0.85 2.97 -40.24
C ILE A 602 0.92 3.78 -41.55
N TYR A 603 0.73 5.09 -41.49
CA TYR A 603 0.85 5.98 -42.66
C TYR A 603 2.24 5.89 -43.30
N VAL A 604 3.31 6.01 -42.50
CA VAL A 604 4.69 5.89 -43.02
C VAL A 604 4.91 4.52 -43.67
N SER A 605 4.48 3.44 -43.01
CA SER A 605 4.59 2.08 -43.58
C SER A 605 3.83 1.94 -44.88
N ALA A 606 2.60 2.47 -44.99
CA ALA A 606 1.80 2.40 -46.20
C ALA A 606 2.49 3.12 -47.38
N VAL A 607 3.04 4.32 -47.15
CA VAL A 607 3.79 5.06 -48.17
C VAL A 607 5.05 4.31 -48.58
N LEU A 608 5.82 3.80 -47.62
CA LEU A 608 7.04 3.02 -47.90
C LEU A 608 6.71 1.77 -48.73
N VAL A 609 5.70 0.99 -48.34
CA VAL A 609 5.27 -0.20 -49.09
C VAL A 609 4.87 0.18 -50.52
N VAL A 610 4.02 1.19 -50.71
CA VAL A 610 3.59 1.62 -52.05
C VAL A 610 4.78 2.01 -52.93
N VAL A 611 5.72 2.82 -52.42
CA VAL A 611 6.87 3.26 -53.21
C VAL A 611 7.86 2.11 -53.47
N LEU A 612 8.11 1.23 -52.50
CA LEU A 612 8.98 0.07 -52.67
C LEU A 612 8.37 -0.94 -53.65
N THR A 613 7.05 -1.18 -53.61
CA THR A 613 6.35 -1.99 -54.61
C THR A 613 6.49 -1.41 -56.01
N LEU A 614 6.39 -0.08 -56.17
CA LEU A 614 6.64 0.56 -57.46
C LEU A 614 8.10 0.37 -57.92
N VAL A 615 9.09 0.46 -57.02
CA VAL A 615 10.50 0.17 -57.35
C VAL A 615 10.67 -1.28 -57.82
N LEU A 616 10.00 -2.24 -57.17
CA LEU A 616 10.02 -3.65 -57.58
C LEU A 616 9.37 -3.85 -58.95
N VAL A 617 8.20 -3.25 -59.21
CA VAL A 617 7.50 -3.33 -60.51
C VAL A 617 8.33 -2.71 -61.63
N TYR A 618 8.90 -1.52 -61.43
CA TYR A 618 9.76 -0.91 -62.45
C TYR A 618 11.06 -1.69 -62.64
N GLY A 619 11.60 -2.29 -61.57
CA GLY A 619 12.77 -3.19 -61.65
C GLY A 619 12.50 -4.45 -62.47
N THR A 620 11.33 -5.08 -62.31
CA THR A 620 10.92 -6.26 -63.10
C THR A 620 10.67 -5.88 -64.56
N LEU A 621 9.99 -4.75 -64.82
CA LEU A 621 9.77 -4.22 -66.18
C LEU A 621 11.10 -3.90 -66.88
N ALA A 622 12.11 -3.41 -66.15
CA ALA A 622 13.46 -3.17 -66.64
C ALA A 622 14.34 -4.44 -66.72
N ARG A 623 13.76 -5.64 -66.55
CA ARG A 623 14.45 -6.94 -66.57
C ARG A 623 15.62 -7.03 -65.57
N PHE A 624 15.50 -6.36 -64.43
CA PHE A 624 16.54 -6.26 -63.40
C PHE A 624 17.87 -5.66 -63.89
N ASN A 625 17.87 -4.92 -65.01
CA ASN A 625 19.06 -4.26 -65.55
C ASN A 625 19.21 -2.84 -64.97
N VAL A 626 19.46 -2.77 -63.66
CA VAL A 626 19.59 -1.53 -62.89
C VAL A 626 20.86 -1.54 -62.06
N ASP A 627 21.41 -0.36 -61.76
CA ASP A 627 22.55 -0.24 -60.84
C ASP A 627 22.09 -0.58 -59.42
N GLY A 628 22.49 -1.76 -58.92
CA GLY A 628 22.11 -2.25 -57.60
C GLY A 628 22.57 -1.37 -56.45
N ARG A 629 23.61 -0.54 -56.63
CA ARG A 629 24.09 0.39 -55.60
C ARG A 629 23.03 1.41 -55.20
N ASN A 630 22.21 1.83 -56.16
CA ASN A 630 21.12 2.78 -55.94
C ASN A 630 20.01 2.22 -55.04
N LEU A 631 19.81 0.89 -55.03
CA LEU A 631 18.80 0.23 -54.21
C LEU A 631 19.13 0.28 -52.71
N PHE A 632 20.41 0.38 -52.33
CA PHE A 632 20.81 0.51 -50.91
C PHE A 632 20.58 1.92 -50.34
N VAL A 633 20.37 2.93 -51.19
CA VAL A 633 20.10 4.31 -50.78
C VAL A 633 18.59 4.60 -50.73
N VAL A 634 17.76 3.60 -51.09
CA VAL A 634 16.32 3.77 -51.30
C VAL A 634 15.60 4.33 -50.06
N ASN A 635 15.97 3.89 -48.85
CA ASN A 635 15.35 4.37 -47.61
C ASN A 635 15.59 5.86 -47.37
N ARG A 636 16.80 6.36 -47.66
CA ARG A 636 17.14 7.78 -47.50
C ARG A 636 16.37 8.66 -48.48
N LEU A 637 16.22 8.19 -49.72
CA LEU A 637 15.52 8.96 -50.74
C LEU A 637 14.00 8.93 -50.55
N ILE A 638 13.42 7.75 -50.30
CA ILE A 638 11.97 7.61 -50.15
C ILE A 638 11.50 8.37 -48.91
N GLY A 639 12.19 8.20 -47.78
CA GLY A 639 11.82 8.85 -46.54
C GLY A 639 11.75 10.38 -46.68
N SER A 640 12.84 11.00 -47.17
CA SER A 640 12.92 12.46 -47.29
C SER A 640 11.95 13.05 -48.34
N THR A 641 11.71 12.33 -49.43
CA THR A 641 10.96 12.85 -50.59
C THR A 641 9.45 12.59 -50.51
N TYR A 642 9.04 11.43 -49.99
CA TYR A 642 7.65 10.95 -50.07
C TYR A 642 6.91 10.91 -48.73
N VAL A 643 7.63 10.83 -47.61
CA VAL A 643 7.05 10.77 -46.26
C VAL A 643 7.16 12.12 -45.58
N GLY A 644 8.37 12.68 -45.53
CA GLY A 644 8.67 13.93 -44.85
C GLY A 644 9.36 13.73 -43.51
N ARG A 645 10.28 14.66 -43.19
CA ARG A 645 11.20 14.57 -42.04
C ARG A 645 10.50 14.43 -40.68
N PRO A 646 9.43 15.19 -40.36
CA PRO A 646 8.77 15.08 -39.05
C PRO A 646 8.18 13.68 -38.79
N PHE A 647 7.56 13.06 -39.78
CA PHE A 647 6.96 11.72 -39.63
C PHE A 647 8.02 10.62 -39.50
N LEU A 648 9.15 10.73 -40.21
CA LEU A 648 10.28 9.82 -40.02
C LEU A 648 10.92 9.97 -38.65
N PHE A 649 11.04 11.20 -38.16
CA PHE A 649 11.54 11.46 -36.82
C PHE A 649 10.63 10.81 -35.77
N LEU A 650 9.31 11.02 -35.86
CA LEU A 650 8.35 10.41 -34.94
C LEU A 650 8.38 8.88 -34.99
N ARG A 651 8.51 8.27 -36.18
CA ARG A 651 8.65 6.81 -36.31
C ARG A 651 9.96 6.27 -35.74
N GLY A 652 11.07 6.97 -35.95
CA GLY A 652 12.33 6.59 -35.31
C GLY A 652 12.28 6.78 -33.79
N PHE A 653 11.56 7.80 -33.32
CA PHE A 653 11.37 8.09 -31.91
C PHE A 653 10.54 7.01 -31.21
N THR A 654 9.47 6.51 -31.84
CA THR A 654 8.71 5.37 -31.31
C THR A 654 9.59 4.12 -31.18
N ALA A 655 10.54 3.90 -32.09
CA ALA A 655 11.48 2.78 -31.98
C ALA A 655 12.48 2.96 -30.82
N ILE A 656 12.99 4.17 -30.61
CA ILE A 656 13.85 4.47 -29.45
C ILE A 656 13.09 4.25 -28.14
N ILE A 657 11.84 4.70 -28.04
CA ILE A 657 11.03 4.47 -26.84
C ILE A 657 10.87 2.98 -26.57
N VAL A 658 10.53 2.17 -27.58
CA VAL A 658 10.39 0.72 -27.41
C VAL A 658 11.69 0.05 -26.94
N LEU A 659 12.86 0.48 -27.46
CA LEU A 659 14.18 0.00 -26.98
C LEU A 659 14.50 0.48 -25.56
N SER A 660 13.93 1.63 -25.15
CA SER A 660 14.13 2.21 -23.83
C SER A 660 13.08 1.75 -22.81
N THR A 661 12.09 0.95 -23.23
CA THR A 661 11.07 0.37 -22.35
C THR A 661 11.43 -1.08 -22.01
N SER A 662 11.46 -1.39 -20.71
CA SER A 662 11.74 -2.74 -20.21
C SER A 662 10.79 -3.78 -20.83
N PRO A 663 11.31 -4.89 -21.39
CA PRO A 663 10.47 -5.95 -21.92
C PRO A 663 9.96 -6.83 -20.76
N VAL A 664 8.72 -6.57 -20.35
CA VAL A 664 8.08 -7.22 -19.21
C VAL A 664 6.80 -7.93 -19.64
N THR A 665 6.59 -9.14 -19.12
CA THR A 665 5.35 -9.90 -19.30
C THR A 665 4.74 -10.26 -17.96
N LEU A 666 3.44 -10.06 -17.81
CA LEU A 666 2.69 -10.55 -16.65
C LEU A 666 2.34 -12.02 -16.88
N THR A 667 2.88 -12.90 -16.05
CA THR A 667 2.72 -14.36 -16.18
C THR A 667 2.04 -14.94 -14.96
N SER A 668 1.04 -15.79 -15.19
CA SER A 668 0.37 -16.57 -14.16
C SER A 668 0.91 -18.01 -14.16
N TYR A 669 1.34 -18.46 -12.99
CA TYR A 669 1.84 -19.78 -12.66
C TYR A 669 0.84 -20.44 -11.73
N SER A 670 -0.22 -21.04 -12.30
CA SER A 670 -1.20 -21.85 -11.57
C SER A 670 -1.76 -21.20 -10.29
N GLY A 671 -2.07 -19.89 -10.31
CA GLY A 671 -2.62 -19.16 -9.16
C GLY A 671 -1.62 -18.24 -8.44
N MET A 672 -0.35 -18.24 -8.84
CA MET A 672 0.63 -17.21 -8.50
C MET A 672 0.96 -16.35 -9.72
N THR A 673 0.91 -15.03 -9.59
CA THR A 673 1.25 -14.12 -10.68
C THR A 673 2.52 -13.34 -10.35
N LYS A 674 3.37 -13.11 -11.35
CA LYS A 674 4.53 -12.22 -11.26
C LYS A 674 4.84 -11.56 -12.60
N LEU A 675 5.74 -10.58 -12.57
CA LEU A 675 6.32 -9.98 -13.76
C LEU A 675 7.61 -10.73 -14.13
N ASP A 676 7.69 -11.21 -15.37
CA ASP A 676 8.90 -11.80 -15.91
C ASP A 676 9.64 -10.82 -16.80
N PHE A 677 10.97 -10.86 -16.68
CA PHE A 677 11.85 -10.18 -17.61
C PHE A 677 12.00 -11.04 -18.87
N ALA A 678 11.49 -10.56 -20.01
CA ALA A 678 11.40 -11.32 -21.25
C ALA A 678 12.17 -10.63 -22.39
N PRO A 679 13.51 -10.77 -22.47
CA PRO A 679 14.34 -10.13 -23.49
C PRO A 679 13.82 -10.33 -24.91
N ARG A 680 13.88 -9.26 -25.72
CA ARG A 680 13.40 -9.29 -27.11
C ARG A 680 14.28 -10.25 -27.93
N PRO A 681 13.70 -11.08 -28.82
CA PRO A 681 14.50 -11.94 -29.69
C PRO A 681 15.35 -11.09 -30.65
N LEU A 682 16.53 -11.58 -31.03
CA LEU A 682 17.49 -10.83 -31.86
C LEU A 682 16.86 -10.21 -33.12
N TRP A 683 15.94 -10.91 -33.77
CA TRP A 683 15.31 -10.41 -34.98
C TRP A 683 14.35 -9.21 -34.72
N HIS A 684 13.72 -9.11 -33.55
CA HIS A 684 13.00 -7.89 -33.14
C HIS A 684 13.99 -6.73 -33.00
N ILE A 685 15.12 -6.98 -32.32
CA ILE A 685 16.15 -5.95 -32.08
C ILE A 685 16.66 -5.39 -33.41
N LEU A 686 16.97 -6.25 -34.39
CA LEU A 686 17.44 -5.83 -35.71
C LEU A 686 16.45 -4.91 -36.43
N VAL A 687 15.15 -5.21 -36.36
CA VAL A 687 14.07 -4.41 -36.97
C VAL A 687 13.91 -3.08 -36.24
N ILE A 688 13.77 -3.10 -34.90
CA ILE A 688 13.54 -1.89 -34.11
C ILE A 688 14.75 -0.94 -34.21
N ALA A 689 15.98 -1.45 -34.13
CA ALA A 689 17.19 -0.65 -34.34
C ALA A 689 17.25 -0.05 -35.75
N GLY A 690 16.76 -0.79 -36.75
CA GLY A 690 16.64 -0.30 -38.14
C GLY A 690 15.70 0.90 -38.24
N GLU A 691 14.58 0.84 -37.52
CA GLU A 691 13.58 1.90 -37.48
C GLU A 691 14.06 3.11 -36.66
N ALA A 692 14.76 2.90 -35.54
CA ALA A 692 15.41 3.97 -34.79
C ALA A 692 16.42 4.77 -35.66
N SER A 693 17.03 4.11 -36.66
CA SER A 693 17.99 4.75 -37.58
C SER A 693 17.36 5.80 -38.50
N TRP A 694 16.02 5.90 -38.58
CA TRP A 694 15.34 7.02 -39.27
C TRP A 694 15.73 8.37 -38.68
N ILE A 695 16.00 8.47 -37.37
CA ILE A 695 16.48 9.71 -36.74
C ILE A 695 17.83 10.11 -37.31
N THR A 696 18.76 9.16 -37.46
CA THR A 696 20.06 9.42 -38.10
C THR A 696 19.90 9.88 -39.54
N TYR A 697 18.93 9.35 -40.29
CA TYR A 697 18.63 9.85 -41.63
C TYR A 697 18.13 11.29 -41.61
N VAL A 698 17.21 11.64 -40.71
CA VAL A 698 16.71 13.01 -40.56
C VAL A 698 17.85 13.98 -40.21
N VAL A 699 18.72 13.61 -39.26
CA VAL A 699 19.89 14.42 -38.88
C VAL A 699 20.85 14.60 -40.05
N ASN A 700 21.18 13.51 -40.75
CA ASN A 700 22.02 13.59 -41.95
C ASN A 700 21.44 14.57 -42.97
N ASP A 701 20.13 14.51 -43.19
CA ASP A 701 19.37 15.37 -44.12
C ASP A 701 19.38 16.86 -43.74
N PHE A 702 19.48 17.20 -42.44
CA PHE A 702 19.68 18.58 -41.97
C PHE A 702 21.12 19.05 -42.16
N LEU A 703 22.09 18.14 -42.11
CA LEU A 703 23.51 18.44 -42.27
C LEU A 703 23.94 18.54 -43.74
N VAL A 704 23.22 17.91 -44.67
CA VAL A 704 23.55 17.91 -46.12
C VAL A 704 23.81 19.30 -46.71
N PRO A 705 23.02 20.36 -46.42
CA PRO A 705 23.31 21.71 -46.92
C PRO A 705 24.65 22.29 -46.45
N LEU A 706 25.16 21.84 -45.30
CA LEU A 706 26.42 22.31 -44.71
C LEU A 706 27.63 21.49 -45.14
N THR A 707 27.43 20.19 -45.39
CA THR A 707 28.52 19.22 -45.59
C THR A 707 28.68 18.75 -47.03
N SER A 708 27.67 18.97 -47.89
CA SER A 708 27.65 18.71 -49.33
C SER A 708 28.38 17.42 -49.74
N THR A 709 29.61 17.50 -50.26
CA THR A 709 30.42 16.37 -50.76
C THR A 709 30.82 15.36 -49.68
N TYR A 710 30.93 15.77 -48.42
CA TYR A 710 31.28 14.86 -47.33
C TYR A 710 30.12 13.92 -46.92
N SER A 711 28.88 14.23 -47.31
CA SER A 711 27.68 13.44 -47.00
C SER A 711 27.72 12.02 -47.55
N ALA A 712 28.39 11.79 -48.68
CA ALA A 712 28.58 10.46 -49.24
C ALA A 712 29.41 9.53 -48.33
N HIS A 713 30.26 10.10 -47.46
CA HIS A 713 31.14 9.36 -46.57
C HIS A 713 30.56 9.19 -45.16
N TYR A 714 30.18 10.29 -44.49
CA TYR A 714 29.74 10.18 -43.09
C TYR A 714 28.35 9.58 -42.96
N ALA A 715 27.44 9.81 -43.91
CA ALA A 715 26.05 9.44 -43.75
C ALA A 715 25.80 7.92 -43.71
N PRO A 716 26.39 7.07 -44.59
CA PRO A 716 26.27 5.61 -44.49
C PRO A 716 26.98 5.05 -43.25
N VAL A 717 28.17 5.57 -42.93
CA VAL A 717 28.95 5.14 -41.77
C VAL A 717 28.19 5.46 -40.47
N SER A 718 27.63 6.66 -40.34
CA SER A 718 26.89 7.07 -39.15
C SER A 718 25.67 6.19 -38.92
N SER A 719 24.88 5.89 -39.95
CA SER A 719 23.68 5.05 -39.82
C SER A 719 24.00 3.58 -39.52
N ILE A 720 25.04 3.01 -40.13
CA ILE A 720 25.47 1.64 -39.83
C ILE A 720 26.01 1.56 -38.40
N LEU A 721 26.80 2.54 -37.96
CA LEU A 721 27.30 2.60 -36.60
C LEU A 721 26.16 2.77 -35.59
N THR A 722 25.21 3.69 -35.82
CA THR A 722 24.03 3.83 -34.94
C THR A 722 23.27 2.51 -34.83
N TRP A 723 22.99 1.87 -35.96
CA TRP A 723 22.29 0.59 -35.98
C TRP A 723 23.05 -0.50 -35.20
N LEU A 724 24.36 -0.65 -35.44
CA LEU A 724 25.20 -1.63 -34.73
C LEU A 724 25.25 -1.35 -33.23
N ILE A 725 25.39 -0.08 -32.83
CA ILE A 725 25.41 0.31 -31.42
C ILE A 725 24.09 -0.06 -30.75
N LEU A 726 22.95 0.27 -31.36
CA LEU A 726 21.63 -0.07 -30.79
C LEU A 726 21.43 -1.58 -30.67
N VAL A 727 21.85 -2.37 -31.67
CA VAL A 727 21.75 -3.84 -31.63
C VAL A 727 22.64 -4.42 -30.53
N VAL A 728 23.87 -3.93 -30.38
CA VAL A 728 24.80 -4.39 -29.34
C VAL A 728 24.31 -4.01 -27.95
N VAL A 729 23.86 -2.76 -27.76
CA VAL A 729 23.35 -2.29 -26.46
C VAL A 729 22.12 -3.09 -26.04
N GLU A 730 21.09 -3.18 -26.88
CA GLU A 730 19.87 -3.93 -26.54
C GLU A 730 20.13 -5.43 -26.39
N GLY A 731 21.04 -5.99 -27.20
CA GLY A 731 21.38 -7.41 -27.15
C GLY A 731 22.24 -7.83 -25.95
N SER A 732 23.02 -6.91 -25.37
CA SER A 732 23.92 -7.20 -24.25
C SER A 732 23.41 -6.69 -22.91
N ILE A 733 22.76 -5.52 -22.89
CA ILE A 733 22.29 -4.83 -21.69
C ILE A 733 20.87 -4.30 -21.99
N PRO A 734 19.88 -5.19 -22.20
CA PRO A 734 18.49 -4.76 -22.38
C PRO A 734 18.00 -4.03 -21.12
N TYR A 735 17.17 -3.03 -21.34
CA TYR A 735 16.68 -2.18 -20.27
C TYR A 735 15.85 -2.99 -19.24
N ARG A 736 16.11 -2.82 -17.93
CA ARG A 736 15.40 -3.50 -16.82
C ARG A 736 14.68 -2.50 -15.93
N ALA A 737 13.35 -2.60 -15.85
CA ALA A 737 12.54 -1.76 -14.97
C ALA A 737 12.97 -1.95 -13.50
N THR A 738 13.08 -0.84 -12.78
CA THR A 738 13.36 -0.83 -11.33
C THR A 738 12.16 -0.32 -10.57
N ALA A 739 11.98 -0.73 -9.31
CA ALA A 739 10.88 -0.28 -8.46
C ALA A 739 11.39 0.07 -7.05
N SER A 740 10.83 1.12 -6.46
CA SER A 740 11.21 1.60 -5.13
C SER A 740 9.97 2.00 -4.34
N ILE A 741 10.02 1.80 -3.02
CA ILE A 741 8.94 2.18 -2.11
C ILE A 741 9.47 3.30 -1.20
N ASP A 742 9.05 4.53 -1.48
CA ASP A 742 9.26 5.71 -0.62
C ASP A 742 7.91 6.38 -0.39
N ARG A 743 7.19 5.92 0.64
CA ARG A 743 5.84 6.37 0.96
C ARG A 743 5.89 7.71 1.70
N LYS A 744 5.38 8.76 1.07
CA LYS A 744 5.19 10.07 1.73
C LYS A 744 3.71 10.39 1.85
N CYS A 745 3.20 10.43 3.08
CA CYS A 745 1.81 10.69 3.38
C CYS A 745 1.63 12.07 4.03
N SER A 746 0.63 12.83 3.57
CA SER A 746 0.19 14.06 4.23
C SER A 746 -1.14 13.84 4.95
N ILE A 747 -1.18 14.08 6.25
CA ILE A 747 -2.42 14.06 7.03
C ILE A 747 -3.23 15.31 6.68
N LEU A 748 -4.53 15.14 6.39
CA LEU A 748 -5.45 16.25 6.15
C LEU A 748 -5.98 16.80 7.48
N SER A 749 -6.60 15.92 8.27
CA SER A 749 -7.04 16.19 9.63
C SER A 749 -7.32 14.89 10.38
N PHE A 750 -7.45 14.95 11.70
CA PHE A 750 -7.78 13.77 12.50
C PHE A 750 -9.20 13.24 12.25
N ILE A 751 -10.12 14.06 11.70
CA ILE A 751 -11.46 13.61 11.28
C ILE A 751 -11.44 13.03 9.86
N LYS A 752 -10.85 13.75 8.90
CA LYS A 752 -10.95 13.40 7.48
C LYS A 752 -9.94 12.34 7.05
N GLY A 753 -8.84 12.22 7.78
CA GLY A 753 -7.80 11.22 7.56
C GLY A 753 -6.61 11.73 6.74
N VAL A 754 -6.12 10.91 5.83
CA VAL A 754 -4.89 11.13 5.05
C VAL A 754 -5.24 11.57 3.64
N ASN A 755 -4.68 12.70 3.17
CA ASN A 755 -5.03 13.25 1.86
C ASN A 755 -4.40 12.43 0.72
N TRP A 756 -3.07 12.34 0.70
CA TRP A 756 -2.31 11.65 -0.35
C TRP A 756 -1.10 10.96 0.26
N CYS A 757 -0.97 9.68 -0.05
CA CYS A 757 0.30 8.97 0.00
C CYS A 757 0.85 8.85 -1.43
N LYS A 758 2.08 9.31 -1.64
CA LYS A 758 2.78 9.15 -2.92
C LYS A 758 3.96 8.21 -2.73
N HIS A 759 4.06 7.23 -3.62
CA HIS A 759 5.26 6.42 -3.82
C HIS A 759 6.00 6.94 -5.04
N TYR A 760 7.28 7.24 -4.89
CA TYR A 760 8.12 7.55 -6.04
C TYR A 760 8.55 6.24 -6.71
N TRP A 761 8.03 6.03 -7.92
CA TRP A 761 8.59 5.08 -8.87
C TRP A 761 9.40 5.88 -9.89
N SER A 762 10.60 5.40 -10.20
CA SER A 762 11.20 5.65 -11.50
C SER A 762 11.23 4.32 -12.24
N LEU A 763 10.26 4.15 -13.14
CA LEU A 763 10.49 3.42 -14.39
C LEU A 763 11.41 4.32 -15.21
N LEU A 764 12.69 4.26 -14.85
CA LEU A 764 13.62 4.05 -15.92
C LEU A 764 13.41 2.57 -16.19
#